data_AF-A0A133MLQ0-F1
#
_entry.id   AF-A0A133MLQ0-F1
#
_cell.length_a   1.000
_cell.length_b   1.000
_cell.length_c   1.000
_cell.angle_alpha   90.00
_cell.angle_beta   90.00
_cell.angle_gamma   90.00
#
_symmetry.space_group_name_H-M   'P 1'
#
loop_
_entity.id
_entity.type
_entity.pdbx_description
1 polymer ?
#
loop_
_entity_poly.entity_id
_entity_poly.type
_entity_poly.pdbx_seq_one_letter_code
_entity_poly.pdbx_strand_id
1 'polypeptide(L)'
;KFFNELLGAEEKGIQNSQHCIMYKNIITQYEEKLSKKQLDVLRGILISNIGKFKFFDKADNLSGIEYITGIRKDVDKTLKELEDEFGIISYDSKINRYEFISTGSSINDYKKTFFKYKVVTRDDSIKIEDPSVRADLSLDEKFLVEFSQLKGIKTQEWNYEKFFIDINELTEGYIKSLISRVKVAIDGEKSRGIYLWVYCDSKSYNIDKVKEILNNSEAFDLGIIVSILNDAKDELKDNINKLNILNKFNKEEKDKYNNLYKKDVAETKIKIVRTFTELASKRAYITKEGLVTVNYRSTRYCNKVFSDIYTKAIPFMFDGFDKKTSVKAKNYYKQVIDILITERYKNRQAMSSVTQDVKNRFDAVLREDFSFGWGVFDKNYLSIAPKNNIVFEITKEIIDNIEKNNSIKGFSLLNKYMQAPYGLNLYQINLIMVYILVENKNIRLNYVGKNLKRTDLAKILKDKLNLELIFKCEFLMNEMDTKEKLDKLVKDIEKNKYPELCSELYKKLKAINEAEDIPVEMEDLYYNAEKRLEDGMKINTKINEELYEIELSISNLKKQFDLIKSFKVISDLQRILAKELGNRYEYSDNIKNEIKKRDIEIREVIRSRAPRFIEKLDFNITEISIYKERYLGTAVRILKKLKEDELANNLSDKINKVIERIEREEAFRGLFNTINELRLSVNTKINMKFTEIRDLKNQLSSLKYELEKEDMPNSIKNTALNDIDSIYKILIEREEKQLILIEDIKILS
;
A
#
# COMPACT_ATOMS: atom_id res chain seq x y z
N LYS A 1 -54.81 -54.22 -44.96
CA LYS A 1 -54.63 -55.36 -45.91
C LYS A 1 -53.21 -55.37 -46.48
N PHE A 2 -52.79 -54.33 -47.20
CA PHE A 2 -51.43 -54.20 -47.77
C PHE A 2 -50.28 -54.30 -46.75
N PHE A 3 -50.33 -53.59 -45.61
CA PHE A 3 -49.31 -53.71 -44.56
C PHE A 3 -49.16 -55.14 -44.01
N ASN A 4 -50.27 -55.86 -43.83
CA ASN A 4 -50.24 -57.23 -43.30
C ASN A 4 -49.64 -58.23 -44.30
N GLU A 5 -49.78 -57.97 -45.61
CA GLU A 5 -49.13 -58.76 -46.65
C GLU A 5 -47.61 -58.54 -46.66
N LEU A 6 -47.17 -57.27 -46.56
CA LEU A 6 -45.75 -56.91 -46.47
C LEU A 6 -45.10 -57.46 -45.20
N LEU A 7 -45.76 -57.28 -44.05
CA LEU A 7 -45.33 -57.84 -42.77
C LEU A 7 -45.26 -59.37 -42.84
N GLY A 8 -46.26 -60.03 -43.43
CA GLY A 8 -46.26 -61.49 -43.59
C GLY A 8 -45.14 -62.00 -44.52
N ALA A 9 -44.70 -61.19 -45.49
CA ALA A 9 -43.56 -61.51 -46.35
C ALA A 9 -42.22 -61.37 -45.61
N GLU A 10 -42.07 -60.36 -44.74
CA GLU A 10 -40.89 -60.22 -43.85
C GLU A 10 -40.86 -61.33 -42.77
N GLU A 11 -41.99 -61.64 -42.11
CA GLU A 11 -42.07 -62.67 -41.06
C GLU A 11 -41.79 -64.09 -41.58
N LYS A 12 -42.11 -64.37 -42.85
CA LYS A 12 -41.80 -65.65 -43.53
C LYS A 12 -40.42 -65.69 -44.17
N GLY A 13 -39.62 -64.62 -44.07
CA GLY A 13 -38.30 -64.52 -44.68
C GLY A 13 -38.29 -64.46 -46.21
N ILE A 14 -39.42 -64.13 -46.84
CA ILE A 14 -39.53 -63.96 -48.30
C ILE A 14 -38.90 -62.61 -48.72
N GLN A 15 -38.98 -61.61 -47.85
CA GLN A 15 -38.29 -60.32 -47.97
C GLN A 15 -37.18 -60.25 -46.92
N ASN A 16 -35.97 -59.86 -47.35
CA ASN A 16 -34.81 -59.72 -46.46
C ASN A 16 -34.83 -58.44 -45.61
N SER A 17 -35.78 -57.53 -45.85
CA SER A 17 -35.93 -56.31 -45.04
C SER A 17 -36.72 -56.59 -43.76
N GLN A 18 -36.54 -55.76 -42.72
CA GLN A 18 -37.24 -55.90 -41.42
C GLN A 18 -38.02 -54.63 -41.05
N HIS A 19 -38.32 -53.76 -42.02
CA HIS A 19 -38.89 -52.45 -41.73
C HIS A 19 -40.33 -52.56 -41.19
N CYS A 20 -41.14 -53.47 -41.71
CA CYS A 20 -42.50 -53.69 -41.23
C CYS A 20 -42.51 -54.36 -39.84
N ILE A 21 -41.61 -55.32 -39.60
CA ILE A 21 -41.43 -55.95 -38.28
C ILE A 21 -41.05 -54.91 -37.23
N MET A 22 -40.06 -54.05 -37.51
CA MET A 22 -39.62 -53.00 -36.58
C MET A 22 -40.71 -51.97 -36.32
N TYR A 23 -41.43 -51.54 -37.35
CA TYR A 23 -42.57 -50.63 -37.19
C TYR A 23 -43.69 -51.27 -36.36
N LYS A 24 -44.04 -52.55 -36.59
CA LYS A 24 -45.03 -53.28 -35.79
C LYS A 24 -44.64 -53.33 -34.32
N ASN A 25 -43.36 -53.57 -34.02
CA ASN A 25 -42.85 -53.59 -32.65
C ASN A 25 -42.98 -52.22 -31.98
N ILE A 26 -42.65 -51.14 -32.68
CA ILE A 26 -42.83 -49.76 -32.20
C ILE A 26 -44.30 -49.47 -31.90
N ILE A 27 -45.20 -49.77 -32.83
CA ILE A 27 -46.65 -49.56 -32.65
C ILE A 27 -47.14 -50.37 -31.45
N THR A 28 -46.80 -51.66 -31.35
CA THR A 28 -47.24 -52.51 -30.23
C THR A 28 -46.81 -51.95 -28.86
N GLN A 29 -45.65 -51.28 -28.78
CA GLN A 29 -45.10 -50.75 -27.53
C GLN A 29 -45.50 -49.29 -27.22
N TYR A 30 -45.76 -48.48 -28.25
CA TYR A 30 -45.86 -47.03 -28.13
C TYR A 30 -47.12 -46.41 -28.74
N GLU A 31 -48.01 -47.17 -29.41
CA GLU A 31 -49.20 -46.63 -30.10
C GLU A 31 -50.06 -45.73 -29.21
N GLU A 32 -50.33 -46.14 -27.97
CA GLU A 32 -51.14 -45.35 -27.01
C GLU A 32 -50.43 -44.08 -26.51
N LYS A 33 -49.10 -43.99 -26.66
CA LYS A 33 -48.27 -42.87 -26.18
C LYS A 33 -47.95 -41.85 -27.28
N LEU A 34 -48.21 -42.19 -28.54
CA LEU A 34 -47.87 -41.38 -29.70
C LEU A 34 -49.10 -40.60 -30.19
N SER A 35 -48.90 -39.33 -30.52
CA SER A 35 -49.94 -38.53 -31.17
C SER A 35 -50.21 -39.03 -32.58
N LYS A 36 -51.40 -38.71 -33.12
CA LYS A 36 -51.74 -39.04 -34.51
C LYS A 36 -50.70 -38.51 -35.52
N LYS A 37 -50.17 -37.31 -35.28
CA LYS A 37 -49.14 -36.67 -36.11
C LYS A 37 -47.83 -37.48 -36.10
N GLN A 38 -47.42 -37.96 -34.91
CA GLN A 38 -46.23 -38.81 -34.74
C GLN A 38 -46.42 -40.18 -35.44
N LEU A 39 -47.59 -40.79 -35.32
CA LEU A 39 -47.92 -42.03 -36.03
C LEU A 39 -47.88 -41.86 -37.55
N ASP A 40 -48.40 -40.75 -38.07
CA ASP A 40 -48.36 -40.46 -39.51
C ASP A 40 -46.93 -40.23 -40.01
N VAL A 41 -46.07 -39.56 -39.22
CA VAL A 41 -44.63 -39.42 -39.53
C VAL A 41 -43.91 -40.78 -39.53
N LEU A 42 -44.18 -41.66 -38.56
CA LEU A 42 -43.62 -43.02 -38.55
C LEU A 42 -44.07 -43.83 -39.78
N ARG A 43 -45.33 -43.69 -40.22
CA ARG A 43 -45.80 -44.29 -41.49
C ARG A 43 -45.05 -43.72 -42.69
N GLY A 44 -44.78 -42.42 -42.70
CA GLY A 44 -43.99 -41.76 -43.74
C GLY A 44 -42.57 -42.33 -43.84
N ILE A 45 -41.91 -42.54 -42.70
CA ILE A 45 -40.59 -43.19 -42.61
C ILE A 45 -40.67 -44.63 -43.13
N LEU A 46 -41.69 -45.39 -42.72
CA LEU A 46 -41.90 -46.77 -43.18
C LEU A 46 -42.04 -46.82 -44.71
N ILE A 47 -42.85 -45.95 -45.30
CA ILE A 47 -43.06 -45.87 -46.76
C ILE A 47 -41.74 -45.51 -47.46
N SER A 48 -41.01 -44.52 -46.97
CA SER A 48 -39.69 -44.13 -47.50
C SER A 48 -38.70 -45.29 -47.49
N ASN A 49 -38.71 -46.11 -46.42
CA ASN A 49 -37.78 -47.22 -46.25
C ASN A 49 -38.14 -48.42 -47.14
N ILE A 50 -39.41 -48.81 -47.18
CA ILE A 50 -39.93 -49.87 -48.06
C ILE A 50 -39.74 -49.47 -49.53
N GLY A 51 -40.05 -48.21 -49.87
CA GLY A 51 -39.91 -47.66 -51.21
C GLY A 51 -38.46 -47.43 -51.65
N LYS A 52 -37.49 -47.60 -50.75
CA LYS A 52 -36.05 -47.38 -50.99
C LYS A 52 -35.74 -46.02 -51.61
N PHE A 53 -36.42 -44.97 -51.15
CA PHE A 53 -36.20 -43.62 -51.65
C PHE A 53 -34.76 -43.18 -51.39
N LYS A 54 -34.19 -42.39 -52.31
CA LYS A 54 -32.83 -41.86 -52.21
C LYS A 54 -32.92 -40.35 -52.02
N PHE A 55 -32.23 -39.85 -51.00
CA PHE A 55 -32.19 -38.43 -50.67
C PHE A 55 -30.76 -37.91 -50.74
N PHE A 56 -30.61 -36.65 -51.13
CA PHE A 56 -29.30 -36.01 -51.23
C PHE A 56 -28.70 -35.69 -49.86
N ASP A 57 -29.53 -35.23 -48.92
CA ASP A 57 -29.14 -34.86 -47.57
C ASP A 57 -30.33 -34.95 -46.59
N LYS A 58 -30.11 -34.50 -45.35
CA LYS A 58 -31.12 -34.54 -44.28
C LYS A 58 -32.31 -33.61 -44.56
N ALA A 59 -32.09 -32.49 -45.26
CA ALA A 59 -33.15 -31.53 -45.59
C ALA A 59 -34.04 -32.03 -46.73
N ASP A 60 -33.46 -32.73 -47.70
CA ASP A 60 -34.17 -33.42 -48.76
C ASP A 60 -34.99 -34.60 -48.22
N ASN A 61 -34.43 -35.38 -47.29
CA ASN A 61 -35.17 -36.42 -46.59
C ASN A 61 -36.36 -35.87 -45.78
N LEU A 62 -36.17 -34.75 -45.08
CA LEU A 62 -37.24 -34.04 -44.38
C LEU A 62 -38.37 -33.67 -45.34
N SER A 63 -38.03 -33.01 -46.46
CA SER A 63 -38.98 -32.61 -47.50
C SER A 63 -39.73 -33.82 -48.06
N GLY A 64 -39.03 -34.93 -48.29
CA GLY A 64 -39.63 -36.20 -48.73
C GLY A 64 -40.67 -36.73 -47.74
N ILE A 65 -40.38 -36.72 -46.44
CA ILE A 65 -41.33 -37.15 -45.41
C ILE A 65 -42.54 -36.20 -45.35
N GLU A 66 -42.34 -34.89 -45.51
CA GLU A 66 -43.44 -33.92 -45.60
C GLU A 66 -44.37 -34.21 -46.79
N TYR A 67 -43.81 -34.58 -47.95
CA TYR A 67 -44.60 -34.98 -49.12
C TYR A 67 -45.35 -36.30 -48.91
N ILE A 68 -44.71 -37.32 -48.33
CA ILE A 68 -45.34 -38.63 -48.09
C ILE A 68 -46.51 -38.52 -47.10
N THR A 69 -46.32 -37.73 -46.04
CA THR A 69 -47.30 -37.61 -44.95
C THR A 69 -48.35 -36.53 -45.17
N GLY A 70 -48.08 -35.58 -46.08
CA GLY A 70 -48.90 -34.39 -46.29
C GLY A 70 -48.77 -33.33 -45.19
N ILE A 71 -47.85 -33.51 -44.23
CA ILE A 71 -47.63 -32.61 -43.10
C ILE A 71 -46.56 -31.59 -43.52
N ARG A 72 -46.96 -30.36 -43.84
CA ARG A 72 -46.03 -29.31 -44.31
C ARG A 72 -45.36 -28.47 -43.21
N LYS A 73 -45.81 -28.59 -41.97
CA LYS A 73 -45.26 -27.86 -40.82
C LYS A 73 -45.06 -28.80 -39.63
N ASP A 74 -43.93 -28.62 -38.95
CA ASP A 74 -43.48 -29.35 -37.76
C ASP A 74 -43.00 -30.80 -37.96
N VAL A 75 -42.80 -31.30 -39.19
CA VAL A 75 -42.22 -32.64 -39.38
C VAL A 75 -40.82 -32.72 -38.77
N ASP A 76 -39.99 -31.68 -38.89
CA ASP A 76 -38.66 -31.63 -38.25
C ASP A 76 -38.77 -31.74 -36.72
N LYS A 77 -39.73 -31.02 -36.12
CA LYS A 77 -39.99 -31.08 -34.69
C LYS A 77 -40.49 -32.48 -34.27
N THR A 78 -41.41 -33.06 -35.03
CA THR A 78 -41.95 -34.40 -34.76
C THR A 78 -40.88 -35.48 -34.93
N LEU A 79 -40.00 -35.36 -35.92
CA LEU A 79 -38.85 -36.25 -36.10
C LEU A 79 -37.89 -36.13 -34.92
N LYS A 80 -37.59 -34.91 -34.46
CA LYS A 80 -36.80 -34.70 -33.24
C LYS A 80 -37.47 -35.29 -32.00
N GLU A 81 -38.78 -35.15 -31.82
CA GLU A 81 -39.50 -35.80 -30.70
C GLU A 81 -39.40 -37.33 -30.78
N LEU A 82 -39.58 -37.92 -31.97
CA LEU A 82 -39.48 -39.37 -32.17
C LEU A 82 -38.04 -39.91 -31.99
N GLU A 83 -37.03 -39.14 -32.39
CA GLU A 83 -35.59 -39.46 -32.26
C GLU A 83 -35.08 -39.21 -30.83
N ASP A 84 -35.34 -38.04 -30.25
CA ASP A 84 -34.81 -37.61 -28.95
C ASP A 84 -35.65 -38.07 -27.75
N GLU A 85 -36.99 -38.05 -27.84
CA GLU A 85 -37.86 -38.38 -26.70
C GLU A 85 -38.22 -39.86 -26.61
N PHE A 86 -38.56 -40.46 -27.75
CA PHE A 86 -38.96 -41.86 -27.82
C PHE A 86 -37.81 -42.79 -28.19
N GLY A 87 -36.77 -42.29 -28.88
CA GLY A 87 -35.60 -43.08 -29.28
C GLY A 87 -35.93 -44.19 -30.28
N ILE A 88 -37.05 -44.09 -31.00
CA ILE A 88 -37.59 -45.16 -31.86
C ILE A 88 -37.14 -45.03 -33.33
N ILE A 89 -36.52 -43.90 -33.68
CA ILE A 89 -35.94 -43.66 -35.00
C ILE A 89 -34.54 -43.04 -34.86
N SER A 90 -33.68 -43.22 -35.87
CA SER A 90 -32.38 -42.55 -35.98
C SER A 90 -32.08 -42.20 -37.43
N TYR A 91 -31.45 -41.06 -37.67
CA TYR A 91 -30.97 -40.71 -39.01
C TYR A 91 -29.65 -41.40 -39.36
N ASP A 92 -29.60 -42.12 -40.48
CA ASP A 92 -28.35 -42.66 -41.05
C ASP A 92 -27.83 -41.73 -42.16
N SER A 93 -26.67 -41.11 -41.89
CA SER A 93 -25.99 -40.20 -42.81
C SER A 93 -25.33 -40.88 -44.02
N LYS A 94 -25.18 -42.21 -44.04
CA LYS A 94 -24.63 -42.94 -45.20
C LYS A 94 -25.68 -43.14 -46.30
N ILE A 95 -26.94 -43.35 -45.89
CA ILE A 95 -28.06 -43.59 -46.81
C ILE A 95 -29.06 -42.42 -46.85
N ASN A 96 -28.80 -41.37 -46.09
CA ASN A 96 -29.60 -40.15 -45.96
C ASN A 96 -31.09 -40.40 -45.61
N ARG A 97 -31.36 -41.29 -44.65
CA ARG A 97 -32.73 -41.66 -44.25
C ARG A 97 -32.85 -41.89 -42.75
N TYR A 98 -34.06 -41.69 -42.23
CA TYR A 98 -34.42 -42.19 -40.90
C TYR A 98 -34.73 -43.68 -40.95
N GLU A 99 -34.15 -44.45 -40.04
CA GLU A 99 -34.45 -45.87 -39.83
C GLU A 99 -35.10 -46.09 -38.46
N PHE A 100 -35.87 -47.18 -38.34
CA PHE A 100 -36.45 -47.62 -37.06
C PHE A 100 -35.38 -48.29 -36.20
N ILE A 101 -35.44 -48.07 -34.89
CA ILE A 101 -34.58 -48.75 -33.92
C ILE A 101 -35.44 -49.72 -33.12
N SER A 102 -35.11 -51.03 -33.16
CA SER A 102 -35.90 -52.10 -32.51
C SER A 102 -35.78 -52.09 -30.98
N THR A 103 -34.78 -51.41 -30.45
CA THR A 103 -34.50 -51.23 -29.02
C THR A 103 -34.62 -49.76 -28.64
N GLY A 104 -35.75 -49.13 -28.98
CA GLY A 104 -36.05 -47.76 -28.61
C GLY A 104 -35.88 -47.58 -27.10
N SER A 105 -34.74 -47.01 -26.71
CA SER A 105 -34.38 -46.81 -25.32
C SER A 105 -35.06 -45.53 -24.89
N SER A 106 -36.31 -45.66 -24.47
CA SER A 106 -37.16 -44.51 -24.17
C SER A 106 -36.52 -43.59 -23.13
N ILE A 107 -36.86 -42.30 -23.15
CA ILE A 107 -36.52 -41.37 -22.05
C ILE A 107 -36.88 -41.97 -20.69
N ASN A 108 -37.95 -42.77 -20.61
CA ASN A 108 -38.38 -43.42 -19.38
C ASN A 108 -37.39 -44.50 -18.90
N ASP A 109 -36.78 -45.26 -19.82
CA ASP A 109 -35.77 -46.25 -19.46
C ASP A 109 -34.46 -45.59 -19.05
N TYR A 110 -34.07 -44.51 -19.74
CA TYR A 110 -32.95 -43.67 -19.32
C TYR A 110 -33.17 -43.10 -17.91
N LYS A 111 -34.37 -42.54 -17.64
CA LYS A 111 -34.76 -42.05 -16.31
C LYS A 111 -34.72 -43.17 -15.27
N LYS A 112 -35.23 -44.37 -15.56
CA LYS A 112 -35.17 -45.52 -14.65
C LYS A 112 -33.72 -45.90 -14.33
N THR A 113 -32.84 -45.97 -15.34
CA THR A 113 -31.41 -46.22 -15.13
C THR A 113 -30.79 -45.13 -14.25
N PHE A 114 -31.08 -43.86 -14.52
CA PHE A 114 -30.62 -42.75 -13.70
C PHE A 114 -31.10 -42.86 -12.25
N PHE A 115 -32.39 -43.13 -12.02
CA PHE A 115 -32.95 -43.30 -10.68
C PHE A 115 -32.38 -44.51 -9.94
N LYS A 116 -32.09 -45.62 -10.64
CA LYS A 116 -31.38 -46.78 -10.07
C LYS A 116 -30.04 -46.36 -9.47
N TYR A 117 -29.23 -45.60 -10.22
CA TYR A 117 -27.95 -45.11 -9.70
C TYR A 117 -28.10 -44.02 -8.63
N LYS A 118 -29.13 -43.17 -8.72
CA LYS A 118 -29.45 -42.16 -7.71
C LYS A 118 -29.77 -42.76 -6.34
N VAL A 119 -30.51 -43.88 -6.29
CA VAL A 119 -30.84 -44.55 -5.03
C VAL A 119 -29.60 -45.11 -4.34
N VAL A 120 -28.64 -45.63 -5.13
CA VAL A 120 -27.39 -46.22 -4.62
C VAL A 120 -26.35 -45.15 -4.28
N THR A 121 -26.40 -43.98 -4.93
CA THR A 121 -25.46 -42.88 -4.71
C THR A 121 -26.05 -41.90 -3.69
N ARG A 122 -25.74 -42.11 -2.41
CA ARG A 122 -25.94 -41.12 -1.35
C ARG A 122 -24.57 -40.61 -0.90
N ASP A 123 -24.11 -39.54 -1.54
CA ASP A 123 -22.98 -38.78 -1.03
C ASP A 123 -23.52 -37.57 -0.28
N ASP A 124 -23.19 -37.48 1.01
CA ASP A 124 -23.59 -36.35 1.85
C ASP A 124 -22.66 -35.14 1.64
N SER A 125 -21.41 -35.36 1.20
CA SER A 125 -20.43 -34.30 0.89
C SER A 125 -20.23 -34.10 -0.62
N ILE A 126 -20.04 -32.85 -1.03
CA ILE A 126 -19.83 -32.48 -2.43
C ILE A 126 -18.34 -32.43 -2.81
N LYS A 127 -18.00 -33.07 -3.93
CA LYS A 127 -16.66 -33.00 -4.56
C LYS A 127 -16.76 -32.77 -6.06
N ILE A 128 -15.94 -31.86 -6.57
CA ILE A 128 -15.81 -31.58 -8.01
C ILE A 128 -14.62 -32.40 -8.54
N GLU A 129 -14.90 -33.62 -8.98
CA GLU A 129 -13.87 -34.56 -9.48
C GLU A 129 -13.74 -34.58 -11.00
N ASP A 130 -14.79 -34.21 -11.75
CA ASP A 130 -14.76 -34.22 -13.21
C ASP A 130 -13.66 -33.27 -13.76
N PRO A 131 -12.63 -33.78 -14.47
CA PRO A 131 -11.50 -32.98 -14.89
C PRO A 131 -11.86 -31.81 -15.82
N SER A 132 -12.89 -31.98 -16.66
CA SER A 132 -13.32 -30.91 -17.56
C SER A 132 -13.99 -29.77 -16.80
N VAL A 133 -14.84 -30.09 -15.81
CA VAL A 133 -15.45 -29.07 -14.94
C VAL A 133 -14.39 -28.34 -14.11
N ARG A 134 -13.40 -29.08 -13.57
CA ARG A 134 -12.29 -28.46 -12.83
C ARG A 134 -11.47 -27.51 -13.70
N ALA A 135 -11.21 -27.88 -14.96
CA ALA A 135 -10.52 -27.04 -15.93
C ALA A 135 -11.33 -25.80 -16.30
N ASP A 136 -12.64 -25.93 -16.58
CA ASP A 136 -13.53 -24.82 -16.91
C ASP A 136 -13.68 -23.81 -15.75
N LEU A 137 -13.63 -24.31 -14.50
CA LEU A 137 -13.59 -23.48 -13.29
C LEU A 137 -12.18 -23.01 -12.92
N SER A 138 -11.18 -23.43 -13.69
CA SER A 138 -9.76 -23.21 -13.46
C SER A 138 -9.29 -23.61 -12.05
N LEU A 139 -9.93 -24.56 -11.38
CA LEU A 139 -9.67 -24.88 -9.96
C LEU A 139 -8.23 -25.36 -9.72
N ASP A 140 -7.59 -25.96 -10.71
CA ASP A 140 -6.21 -26.47 -10.63
C ASP A 140 -5.15 -25.41 -10.98
N GLU A 141 -5.56 -24.24 -11.48
CA GLU A 141 -4.66 -23.13 -11.79
C GLU A 141 -4.38 -22.26 -10.56
N LYS A 142 -3.21 -21.62 -10.51
CA LYS A 142 -2.91 -20.64 -9.45
C LYS A 142 -3.70 -19.35 -9.69
N PHE A 143 -4.20 -18.75 -8.62
CA PHE A 143 -4.78 -17.43 -8.65
C PHE A 143 -3.66 -16.38 -8.69
N LEU A 144 -3.49 -15.72 -9.84
CA LEU A 144 -2.41 -14.77 -10.08
C LEU A 144 -2.74 -13.39 -9.50
N VAL A 145 -1.73 -12.75 -8.91
CA VAL A 145 -1.84 -11.42 -8.31
C VAL A 145 -0.62 -10.56 -8.67
N GLU A 146 -0.72 -9.25 -8.45
CA GLU A 146 0.28 -8.26 -8.90
C GLU A 146 1.27 -7.87 -7.78
N PHE A 147 1.10 -8.40 -6.57
CA PHE A 147 1.93 -8.07 -5.40
C PHE A 147 3.43 -8.14 -5.69
N SER A 148 3.90 -9.22 -6.33
CA SER A 148 5.32 -9.38 -6.66
C SER A 148 5.81 -8.31 -7.63
N GLN A 149 5.03 -7.97 -8.64
CA GLN A 149 5.38 -6.91 -9.60
C GLN A 149 5.50 -5.55 -8.92
N LEU A 150 4.55 -5.21 -8.03
CA LEU A 150 4.55 -3.96 -7.28
C LEU A 150 5.74 -3.85 -6.31
N LYS A 151 6.19 -4.97 -5.76
CA LYS A 151 7.34 -5.03 -4.84
C LYS A 151 8.68 -5.28 -5.54
N GLY A 152 8.72 -5.38 -6.87
CA GLY A 152 9.95 -5.68 -7.61
C GLY A 152 10.52 -7.08 -7.32
N ILE A 153 9.64 -8.07 -7.15
CA ILE A 153 9.99 -9.47 -6.88
C ILE A 153 9.71 -10.30 -8.14
N LYS A 154 10.68 -11.09 -8.57
CA LYS A 154 10.57 -11.92 -9.78
C LYS A 154 10.25 -13.38 -9.53
N THR A 155 10.18 -13.85 -8.29
CA THR A 155 9.90 -15.25 -7.96
C THR A 155 8.38 -15.56 -7.98
N GLN A 156 8.00 -16.85 -8.08
CA GLN A 156 6.62 -17.28 -8.40
C GLN A 156 5.72 -17.55 -7.18
N GLU A 157 6.28 -17.46 -5.98
CA GLU A 157 5.61 -17.80 -4.72
C GLU A 157 4.45 -16.87 -4.38
N TRP A 158 4.43 -15.66 -4.93
CA TRP A 158 3.42 -14.63 -4.66
C TRP A 158 2.13 -14.83 -5.47
N ASN A 159 1.50 -15.99 -5.31
CA ASN A 159 0.24 -16.37 -5.92
C ASN A 159 -0.57 -17.24 -4.94
N TYR A 160 -1.86 -17.46 -5.21
CA TYR A 160 -2.69 -18.33 -4.37
C TYR A 160 -2.97 -19.68 -5.02
N GLU A 161 -2.75 -20.77 -4.29
CA GLU A 161 -3.22 -22.10 -4.66
C GLU A 161 -4.70 -22.23 -4.29
N LYS A 162 -5.52 -22.78 -5.20
CA LYS A 162 -6.97 -22.89 -5.01
C LYS A 162 -7.36 -24.26 -4.45
N PHE A 163 -8.27 -24.25 -3.49
CA PHE A 163 -8.89 -25.45 -2.95
C PHE A 163 -10.41 -25.30 -2.90
N PHE A 164 -11.10 -26.42 -2.98
CA PHE A 164 -12.56 -26.51 -2.83
C PHE A 164 -12.86 -27.56 -1.76
N ILE A 165 -13.71 -27.21 -0.80
CA ILE A 165 -14.11 -28.10 0.29
C ILE A 165 -15.58 -27.88 0.66
N ASP A 166 -16.24 -28.95 1.06
CA ASP A 166 -17.56 -28.90 1.72
C ASP A 166 -17.40 -28.40 3.17
N ILE A 167 -18.29 -27.52 3.64
CA ILE A 167 -18.27 -27.02 5.02
C ILE A 167 -18.31 -28.14 6.07
N ASN A 168 -18.92 -29.28 5.76
CA ASN A 168 -18.98 -30.44 6.65
C ASN A 168 -17.63 -31.15 6.78
N GLU A 169 -16.77 -31.05 5.77
CA GLU A 169 -15.39 -31.58 5.80
C GLU A 169 -14.39 -30.56 6.38
N LEU A 170 -14.81 -29.31 6.61
CA LEU A 170 -13.97 -28.28 7.20
C LEU A 170 -13.75 -28.53 8.70
N THR A 171 -12.51 -28.83 9.06
CA THR A 171 -12.07 -29.09 10.44
C THR A 171 -10.87 -28.23 10.80
N GLU A 172 -10.58 -28.09 12.10
CA GLU A 172 -9.35 -27.46 12.57
C GLU A 172 -8.09 -28.14 12.02
N GLY A 173 -8.11 -29.47 11.93
CA GLY A 173 -6.99 -30.26 11.38
C GLY A 173 -6.72 -29.90 9.91
N TYR A 174 -7.78 -29.69 9.13
CA TYR A 174 -7.66 -29.25 7.74
C TYR A 174 -7.04 -27.87 7.63
N ILE A 175 -7.53 -26.87 8.39
CA ILE A 175 -6.94 -25.52 8.40
C ILE A 175 -5.47 -25.54 8.87
N LYS A 176 -5.13 -26.32 9.91
CA LYS A 176 -3.74 -26.52 10.35
C LYS A 176 -2.85 -27.09 9.23
N SER A 177 -3.39 -27.98 8.40
CA SER A 177 -2.66 -28.51 7.23
C SER A 177 -2.37 -27.43 6.19
N LEU A 178 -3.32 -26.51 5.94
CA LEU A 178 -3.14 -25.37 5.03
C LEU A 178 -2.11 -24.37 5.58
N ILE A 179 -2.16 -24.08 6.89
CA ILE A 179 -1.16 -23.25 7.57
C ILE A 179 0.25 -23.83 7.40
N SER A 180 0.40 -25.14 7.63
CA SER A 180 1.69 -25.83 7.45
C SER A 180 2.22 -25.71 6.02
N ARG A 181 1.34 -25.84 5.01
CA ARG A 181 1.71 -25.64 3.60
C ARG A 181 2.25 -24.24 3.34
N VAL A 182 1.59 -23.20 3.85
CA VAL A 182 2.05 -21.81 3.69
C VAL A 182 3.38 -21.59 4.40
N LYS A 183 3.55 -22.08 5.63
CA LYS A 183 4.78 -21.89 6.41
C LYS A 183 6.01 -22.55 5.77
N VAL A 184 5.81 -23.64 5.02
CA VAL A 184 6.88 -24.37 4.31
C VAL A 184 7.07 -23.86 2.86
N ALA A 185 6.19 -22.99 2.36
CA ALA A 185 6.30 -22.37 1.02
C ALA A 185 7.34 -21.25 0.99
N ILE A 186 8.61 -21.62 1.21
CA ILE A 186 9.74 -20.70 1.37
C ILE A 186 10.76 -20.77 0.24
N ASP A 187 10.58 -21.69 -0.71
CA ASP A 187 11.54 -21.99 -1.79
C ASP A 187 11.56 -20.97 -2.94
N GLY A 188 10.59 -20.05 -3.00
CA GLY A 188 10.43 -19.08 -4.09
C GLY A 188 9.64 -19.63 -5.29
N GLU A 189 9.09 -20.84 -5.19
CA GLU A 189 8.33 -21.51 -6.26
C GLU A 189 6.91 -21.88 -5.80
N LYS A 190 6.77 -22.44 -4.59
CA LYS A 190 5.48 -22.80 -3.98
C LYS A 190 4.71 -21.56 -3.58
N SER A 191 3.39 -21.61 -3.78
CA SER A 191 2.50 -20.49 -3.46
C SER A 191 2.46 -20.19 -1.96
N ARG A 192 2.64 -18.92 -1.59
CA ARG A 192 2.47 -18.39 -0.23
C ARG A 192 1.02 -18.06 0.11
N GLY A 193 0.16 -18.04 -0.90
CA GLY A 193 -1.28 -17.84 -0.74
C GLY A 193 -2.06 -19.13 -0.88
N ILE A 194 -3.16 -19.25 -0.14
CA ILE A 194 -4.17 -20.28 -0.30
C ILE A 194 -5.53 -19.60 -0.45
N TYR A 195 -6.25 -19.94 -1.51
CA TYR A 195 -7.62 -19.49 -1.75
C TYR A 195 -8.56 -20.68 -1.60
N LEU A 196 -9.26 -20.75 -0.46
CA LEU A 196 -10.15 -21.84 -0.11
C LEU A 196 -11.61 -21.46 -0.41
N TRP A 197 -12.21 -22.16 -1.36
CA TRP A 197 -13.65 -22.16 -1.57
C TRP A 197 -14.31 -23.11 -0.58
N VAL A 198 -15.15 -22.58 0.30
CA VAL A 198 -15.97 -23.37 1.24
C VAL A 198 -17.40 -23.38 0.74
N TYR A 199 -17.86 -24.55 0.32
CA TYR A 199 -19.23 -24.76 -0.14
C TYR A 199 -20.18 -24.93 1.04
N CYS A 200 -21.30 -24.22 1.00
CA CYS A 200 -22.39 -24.33 1.96
C CYS A 200 -23.70 -24.60 1.23
N ASP A 201 -24.35 -25.72 1.53
CA ASP A 201 -25.72 -26.02 1.09
C ASP A 201 -26.77 -25.30 1.94
N SER A 202 -28.04 -25.44 1.56
CA SER A 202 -29.19 -24.83 2.24
C SER A 202 -29.33 -25.18 3.72
N LYS A 203 -28.74 -26.31 4.17
CA LYS A 203 -28.87 -26.84 5.55
C LYS A 203 -27.63 -26.61 6.40
N SER A 204 -26.46 -26.52 5.77
CA SER A 204 -25.16 -26.53 6.42
C SER A 204 -24.53 -25.13 6.50
N TYR A 205 -25.28 -24.08 6.14
CA TYR A 205 -24.82 -22.69 6.22
C TYR A 205 -24.56 -22.28 7.68
N ASN A 206 -23.31 -22.46 8.12
CA ASN A 206 -22.85 -22.15 9.47
C ASN A 206 -21.52 -21.38 9.41
N ILE A 207 -21.64 -20.08 9.16
CA ILE A 207 -20.50 -19.16 9.08
C ILE A 207 -19.76 -19.06 10.41
N ASP A 208 -20.48 -19.09 11.52
CA ASP A 208 -19.89 -18.92 12.86
C ASP A 208 -18.90 -20.03 13.17
N LYS A 209 -19.21 -21.27 12.80
CA LYS A 209 -18.27 -22.41 12.89
C LYS A 209 -17.00 -22.16 12.08
N VAL A 210 -17.13 -21.68 10.83
CA VAL A 210 -15.97 -21.39 9.97
C VAL A 210 -15.12 -20.28 10.59
N LYS A 211 -15.77 -19.22 11.11
CA LYS A 211 -15.11 -18.09 11.77
C LYS A 211 -14.39 -18.54 13.03
N GLU A 212 -15.01 -19.37 13.86
CA GLU A 212 -14.41 -19.91 15.09
C GLU A 212 -13.15 -20.72 14.79
N ILE A 213 -13.21 -21.65 13.82
CA ILE A 213 -12.06 -22.45 13.40
C ILE A 213 -10.91 -21.55 12.93
N LEU A 214 -11.21 -20.51 12.16
CA LEU A 214 -10.19 -19.59 11.63
C LEU A 214 -9.62 -18.67 12.72
N ASN A 215 -10.44 -18.16 13.63
CA ASN A 215 -10.02 -17.31 14.76
C ASN A 215 -9.17 -18.08 15.78
N ASN A 216 -9.43 -19.38 15.98
CA ASN A 216 -8.62 -20.26 16.82
C ASN A 216 -7.32 -20.73 16.11
N SER A 217 -6.98 -20.12 14.97
CA SER A 217 -5.81 -20.44 14.16
C SER A 217 -5.06 -19.18 13.72
N GLU A 218 -3.86 -19.35 13.18
CA GLU A 218 -3.06 -18.26 12.60
C GLU A 218 -3.41 -17.98 11.12
N ALA A 219 -4.54 -18.50 10.60
CA ALA A 219 -4.87 -18.44 9.18
C ALA A 219 -5.00 -17.00 8.66
N PHE A 220 -5.57 -16.08 9.43
CA PHE A 220 -5.74 -14.68 9.04
C PHE A 220 -4.43 -13.88 9.02
N ASP A 221 -3.41 -14.34 9.75
CA ASP A 221 -2.09 -13.71 9.78
C ASP A 221 -1.19 -14.27 8.66
N LEU A 222 -1.74 -15.16 7.84
CA LEU A 222 -1.13 -15.78 6.68
C LEU A 222 -1.96 -15.50 5.43
N GLY A 223 -1.40 -15.77 4.26
CA GLY A 223 -2.09 -15.58 2.98
C GLY A 223 -3.23 -16.58 2.72
N ILE A 224 -4.02 -16.97 3.73
CA ILE A 224 -5.14 -17.90 3.58
C ILE A 224 -6.44 -17.10 3.49
N ILE A 225 -7.08 -17.16 2.33
CA ILE A 225 -8.36 -16.51 2.05
C ILE A 225 -9.44 -17.57 1.99
N VAL A 226 -10.48 -17.40 2.79
CA VAL A 226 -11.65 -18.28 2.80
C VAL A 226 -12.83 -17.56 2.16
N SER A 227 -13.33 -18.10 1.04
CA SER A 227 -14.47 -17.59 0.29
C SER A 227 -15.65 -18.55 0.40
N ILE A 228 -16.81 -18.03 0.79
CA ILE A 228 -18.03 -18.83 0.98
C ILE A 228 -18.81 -18.91 -0.33
N LEU A 229 -19.15 -20.12 -0.75
CA LEU A 229 -20.09 -20.41 -1.82
C LEU A 229 -21.43 -20.80 -1.19
N ASN A 230 -22.31 -19.82 -0.99
CA ASN A 230 -23.63 -20.03 -0.38
C ASN A 230 -24.66 -20.46 -1.44
N ASP A 231 -24.88 -21.78 -1.53
CA ASP A 231 -25.83 -22.43 -2.43
C ASP A 231 -27.18 -22.66 -1.74
N ALA A 232 -27.87 -21.57 -1.40
CA ALA A 232 -29.14 -21.62 -0.68
C ALA A 232 -30.27 -22.42 -1.38
N LYS A 233 -30.12 -22.72 -2.67
CA LYS A 233 -31.09 -23.48 -3.48
C LYS A 233 -30.62 -24.91 -3.80
N ASP A 234 -29.45 -25.31 -3.32
CA ASP A 234 -28.81 -26.61 -3.61
C ASP A 234 -28.61 -26.88 -5.12
N GLU A 235 -28.63 -25.85 -5.97
CA GLU A 235 -28.56 -26.01 -7.44
C GLU A 235 -27.18 -26.52 -7.86
N LEU A 236 -26.11 -26.05 -7.21
CA LEU A 236 -24.76 -26.52 -7.51
C LEU A 236 -24.58 -27.98 -7.04
N LYS A 237 -25.06 -28.30 -5.83
CA LYS A 237 -25.03 -29.67 -5.27
C LYS A 237 -25.82 -30.65 -6.12
N ASP A 238 -27.03 -30.29 -6.52
CA ASP A 238 -27.88 -31.16 -7.35
C ASP A 238 -27.24 -31.45 -8.71
N ASN A 239 -26.66 -30.44 -9.36
CA ASN A 239 -26.01 -30.64 -10.66
C ASN A 239 -24.71 -31.45 -10.54
N ILE A 240 -23.90 -31.25 -9.50
CA ILE A 240 -22.68 -32.07 -9.26
C ILE A 240 -23.06 -33.52 -8.95
N ASN A 241 -24.04 -33.75 -8.08
CA ASN A 241 -24.54 -35.08 -7.77
C ASN A 241 -25.10 -35.77 -9.02
N LYS A 242 -25.83 -35.03 -9.86
CA LYS A 242 -26.31 -35.53 -11.15
C LYS A 242 -25.15 -35.96 -12.05
N LEU A 243 -24.10 -35.14 -12.19
CA LEU A 243 -22.93 -35.50 -13.00
C LEU A 243 -22.21 -36.73 -12.45
N ASN A 244 -22.05 -36.83 -11.13
CA ASN A 244 -21.45 -38.00 -10.47
C ASN A 244 -22.25 -39.28 -10.74
N ILE A 245 -23.59 -39.20 -10.71
CA ILE A 245 -24.48 -40.32 -11.07
C ILE A 245 -24.30 -40.71 -12.54
N LEU A 246 -24.28 -39.74 -13.47
CA LEU A 246 -24.09 -40.00 -14.90
C LEU A 246 -22.75 -40.68 -15.17
N ASN A 247 -21.69 -40.27 -14.48
CA ASN A 247 -20.36 -40.86 -14.64
C ASN A 247 -20.31 -42.34 -14.23
N LYS A 248 -21.18 -42.80 -13.33
CA LYS A 248 -21.30 -44.21 -12.87
C LYS A 248 -21.98 -45.14 -13.88
N PHE A 249 -22.58 -44.63 -14.95
CA PHE A 249 -23.16 -45.47 -16.01
C PHE A 249 -22.06 -46.36 -16.60
N ASN A 250 -22.37 -47.63 -16.84
CA ASN A 250 -21.41 -48.54 -17.46
C ASN A 250 -21.29 -48.26 -18.97
N LYS A 251 -20.34 -48.92 -19.64
CA LYS A 251 -20.09 -48.69 -21.07
C LYS A 251 -21.30 -49.04 -21.94
N GLU A 252 -21.97 -50.16 -21.66
CA GLU A 252 -23.15 -50.60 -22.41
C GLU A 252 -24.32 -49.62 -22.27
N GLU A 253 -24.54 -49.06 -21.08
CA GLU A 253 -25.57 -48.07 -20.81
C GLU A 253 -25.26 -46.73 -21.50
N LYS A 254 -23.98 -46.30 -21.50
CA LYS A 254 -23.55 -45.10 -22.23
C LYS A 254 -23.77 -45.24 -23.73
N ASP A 255 -23.47 -46.40 -24.30
CA ASP A 255 -23.68 -46.69 -25.71
C ASP A 255 -25.18 -46.80 -26.04
N LYS A 256 -25.96 -47.46 -25.17
CA LYS A 256 -27.42 -47.61 -25.30
C LYS A 256 -28.17 -46.27 -25.31
N TYR A 257 -27.76 -45.32 -24.46
CA TYR A 257 -28.39 -44.01 -24.33
C TYR A 257 -27.57 -42.86 -24.94
N ASN A 258 -26.67 -43.15 -25.87
CA ASN A 258 -25.60 -42.24 -26.32
C ASN A 258 -26.02 -40.77 -26.55
N ASN A 259 -27.09 -40.52 -27.32
CA ASN A 259 -27.55 -39.15 -27.60
C ASN A 259 -28.06 -38.42 -26.34
N LEU A 260 -28.95 -39.07 -25.58
CA LEU A 260 -29.50 -38.53 -24.33
C LEU A 260 -28.41 -38.33 -23.28
N TYR A 261 -27.53 -39.31 -23.11
CA TYR A 261 -26.41 -39.26 -22.17
C TYR A 261 -25.45 -38.11 -22.49
N LYS A 262 -25.01 -37.97 -23.75
CA LYS A 262 -24.10 -36.88 -24.15
C LYS A 262 -24.72 -35.51 -23.95
N LYS A 263 -25.98 -35.34 -24.34
CA LYS A 263 -26.74 -34.10 -24.13
C LYS A 263 -26.84 -33.77 -22.64
N ASP A 264 -27.24 -34.73 -21.81
CA ASP A 264 -27.45 -34.49 -20.38
C ASP A 264 -26.14 -34.19 -19.63
N VAL A 265 -25.04 -34.86 -20.00
CA VAL A 265 -23.71 -34.56 -19.46
C VAL A 265 -23.28 -33.14 -19.85
N ALA A 266 -23.42 -32.75 -21.12
CA ALA A 266 -23.04 -31.41 -21.59
C ALA A 266 -23.85 -30.31 -20.90
N GLU A 267 -25.17 -30.45 -20.83
CA GLU A 267 -26.06 -29.50 -20.15
C GLU A 267 -25.76 -29.41 -18.65
N THR A 268 -25.49 -30.54 -17.99
CA THR A 268 -25.17 -30.57 -16.57
C THR A 268 -23.84 -29.87 -16.29
N LYS A 269 -22.80 -30.10 -17.10
CA LYS A 269 -21.50 -29.40 -16.98
C LYS A 269 -21.64 -27.89 -17.10
N ILE A 270 -22.37 -27.41 -18.11
CA ILE A 270 -22.64 -25.97 -18.31
C ILE A 270 -23.34 -25.38 -17.07
N LYS A 271 -24.34 -26.08 -16.51
CA LYS A 271 -25.04 -25.62 -15.31
C LYS A 271 -24.12 -25.54 -14.10
N ILE A 272 -23.27 -26.54 -13.86
CA ILE A 272 -22.29 -26.52 -12.75
C ILE A 272 -21.38 -25.29 -12.86
N VAL A 273 -20.78 -25.07 -14.04
CA VAL A 273 -19.87 -23.95 -14.28
C VAL A 273 -20.56 -22.62 -14.06
N ARG A 274 -21.78 -22.47 -14.60
CA ARG A 274 -22.60 -21.26 -14.44
C ARG A 274 -22.93 -20.99 -12.97
N THR A 275 -23.51 -21.97 -12.26
CA THR A 275 -23.95 -21.80 -10.87
C THR A 275 -22.75 -21.54 -9.96
N PHE A 276 -21.64 -22.25 -10.13
CA PHE A 276 -20.41 -21.97 -9.36
C PHE A 276 -19.92 -20.54 -9.60
N THR A 277 -19.88 -20.09 -10.85
CA THR A 277 -19.42 -18.74 -11.21
C THR A 277 -20.32 -17.66 -10.62
N GLU A 278 -21.64 -17.87 -10.65
CA GLU A 278 -22.63 -16.99 -10.01
C GLU A 278 -22.41 -16.90 -8.49
N LEU A 279 -22.20 -18.04 -7.82
CA LEU A 279 -21.90 -18.07 -6.38
C LEU A 279 -20.57 -17.38 -6.05
N ALA A 280 -19.51 -17.67 -6.82
CA ALA A 280 -18.20 -17.04 -6.67
C ALA A 280 -18.25 -15.52 -6.91
N SER A 281 -19.14 -15.05 -7.79
CA SER A 281 -19.30 -13.62 -8.10
C SER A 281 -19.80 -12.79 -6.93
N LYS A 282 -20.43 -13.42 -5.92
CA LYS A 282 -20.88 -12.77 -4.68
C LYS A 282 -19.72 -12.29 -3.80
N ARG A 283 -18.51 -12.86 -3.99
CA ARG A 283 -17.26 -12.44 -3.32
C ARG A 283 -17.42 -12.26 -1.81
N ALA A 284 -17.99 -13.29 -1.18
CA ALA A 284 -18.22 -13.35 0.25
C ALA A 284 -17.02 -14.01 0.94
N TYR A 285 -16.29 -13.23 1.74
CA TYR A 285 -15.05 -13.64 2.40
C TYR A 285 -15.25 -13.70 3.91
N ILE A 286 -14.58 -14.64 4.58
CA ILE A 286 -14.49 -14.65 6.04
C ILE A 286 -13.29 -13.81 6.47
N THR A 287 -13.50 -12.86 7.38
CA THR A 287 -12.49 -12.04 8.03
C THR A 287 -12.58 -12.17 9.55
N LYS A 288 -11.64 -11.59 10.29
CA LYS A 288 -11.71 -11.52 11.78
C LYS A 288 -13.02 -10.87 12.27
N GLU A 289 -13.55 -9.91 11.50
CA GLU A 289 -14.80 -9.20 11.80
C GLU A 289 -16.04 -10.04 11.47
N GLY A 290 -15.96 -10.95 10.49
CA GLY A 290 -17.04 -11.85 10.11
C GLY A 290 -17.13 -12.04 8.59
N LEU A 291 -18.34 -12.32 8.09
CA LEU A 291 -18.57 -12.39 6.66
C LEU A 291 -18.59 -10.99 6.04
N VAL A 292 -17.71 -10.75 5.07
CA VAL A 292 -17.61 -9.48 4.34
C VAL A 292 -17.78 -9.74 2.85
N THR A 293 -18.64 -8.96 2.20
CA THR A 293 -18.77 -8.94 0.74
C THR A 293 -18.05 -7.74 0.15
N VAL A 294 -17.25 -7.94 -0.88
CA VAL A 294 -16.49 -6.85 -1.53
C VAL A 294 -16.95 -6.58 -2.96
N ASN A 295 -16.95 -5.30 -3.36
CA ASN A 295 -17.42 -4.87 -4.67
C ASN A 295 -16.34 -4.90 -5.76
N TYR A 296 -15.07 -5.11 -5.42
CA TYR A 296 -13.95 -5.18 -6.37
C TYR A 296 -13.54 -6.63 -6.69
N ARG A 297 -12.78 -6.82 -7.78
CA ARG A 297 -12.36 -8.15 -8.26
C ARG A 297 -11.58 -8.91 -7.18
N SER A 298 -11.76 -10.23 -7.11
CA SER A 298 -11.06 -11.10 -6.15
C SER A 298 -9.53 -10.97 -6.24
N THR A 299 -8.97 -10.70 -7.42
CA THR A 299 -7.52 -10.38 -7.60
C THR A 299 -7.07 -9.18 -6.78
N ARG A 300 -7.88 -8.12 -6.73
CA ARG A 300 -7.59 -6.95 -5.91
C ARG A 300 -7.69 -7.27 -4.41
N TYR A 301 -8.60 -8.17 -4.02
CA TYR A 301 -8.70 -8.65 -2.63
C TYR A 301 -7.46 -9.42 -2.22
N CYS A 302 -7.04 -10.40 -3.03
CA CYS A 302 -5.84 -11.18 -2.79
C CYS A 302 -4.56 -10.33 -2.73
N ASN A 303 -4.46 -9.31 -3.60
CA ASN A 303 -3.37 -8.32 -3.56
C ASN A 303 -3.37 -7.52 -2.25
N LYS A 304 -4.54 -7.07 -1.79
CA LYS A 304 -4.68 -6.34 -0.53
C LYS A 304 -4.22 -7.18 0.65
N VAL A 305 -4.70 -8.43 0.74
CA VAL A 305 -4.31 -9.36 1.81
C VAL A 305 -2.79 -9.55 1.89
N PHE A 306 -2.11 -9.78 0.75
CA PHE A 306 -0.65 -9.86 0.77
C PHE A 306 0.02 -8.54 1.17
N SER A 307 -0.53 -7.39 0.75
CA SER A 307 0.00 -6.07 1.12
C SER A 307 -0.12 -5.78 2.61
N ASP A 308 -1.21 -6.21 3.23
CA ASP A 308 -1.49 -6.02 4.65
C ASP A 308 -0.62 -6.94 5.53
N ILE A 309 -0.33 -8.17 5.06
CA ILE A 309 0.49 -9.16 5.79
C ILE A 309 1.99 -8.91 5.59
N TYR A 310 2.43 -8.76 4.35
CA TYR A 310 3.86 -8.70 3.98
C TYR A 310 4.35 -7.27 3.81
N THR A 311 4.17 -6.47 4.86
CA THR A 311 4.53 -5.05 4.89
C THR A 311 6.03 -4.81 4.73
N LYS A 312 6.86 -5.79 5.12
CA LYS A 312 8.33 -5.75 5.05
C LYS A 312 8.92 -6.66 3.96
N ALA A 313 8.17 -6.98 2.91
CA ALA A 313 8.72 -7.69 1.75
C ALA A 313 9.79 -6.84 1.03
N ILE A 314 10.96 -7.43 0.76
CA ILE A 314 12.07 -6.77 0.05
C ILE A 314 12.03 -7.11 -1.45
N PRO A 315 12.52 -6.21 -2.31
CA PRO A 315 12.60 -6.49 -3.74
C PRO A 315 13.60 -7.63 -4.05
N PHE A 316 13.40 -8.29 -5.18
CA PHE A 316 14.31 -9.30 -5.72
C PHE A 316 14.13 -9.37 -7.24
N MET A 317 14.69 -8.38 -7.95
CA MET A 317 14.62 -8.25 -9.41
C MET A 317 15.60 -9.19 -10.13
N PHE A 318 15.60 -10.46 -9.74
CA PHE A 318 16.44 -11.47 -10.37
C PHE A 318 15.68 -12.14 -11.53
N ASP A 319 16.01 -11.74 -12.75
CA ASP A 319 15.31 -12.20 -13.95
C ASP A 319 15.48 -13.71 -14.23
N GLY A 320 14.42 -14.35 -14.72
CA GLY A 320 14.37 -15.80 -15.04
C GLY A 320 13.73 -16.69 -13.98
N PHE A 321 13.31 -16.12 -12.85
CA PHE A 321 12.50 -16.78 -11.80
C PHE A 321 10.99 -16.54 -11.95
N ASP A 322 10.57 -15.67 -12.86
CA ASP A 322 9.17 -15.27 -13.07
C ASP A 322 8.38 -16.29 -13.90
N LYS A 323 9.08 -17.10 -14.69
CA LYS A 323 8.57 -18.29 -15.37
C LYS A 323 8.96 -19.56 -14.61
N LYS A 324 8.48 -20.73 -15.05
CA LYS A 324 8.84 -22.04 -14.47
C LYS A 324 10.36 -22.08 -14.29
N THR A 325 10.81 -22.12 -13.02
CA THR A 325 12.19 -21.77 -12.66
C THR A 325 13.19 -22.52 -13.52
N SER A 326 13.93 -21.78 -14.35
CA SER A 326 14.86 -22.39 -15.29
C SER A 326 16.17 -22.78 -14.61
N VAL A 327 16.77 -23.88 -15.08
CA VAL A 327 18.15 -24.26 -14.72
C VAL A 327 19.12 -23.10 -14.98
N LYS A 328 18.86 -22.28 -16.01
CA LYS A 328 19.65 -21.08 -16.33
C LYS A 328 19.59 -20.02 -15.22
N ALA A 329 18.40 -19.69 -14.70
CA ALA A 329 18.26 -18.71 -13.62
C ALA A 329 19.00 -19.15 -12.36
N LYS A 330 18.87 -20.44 -11.98
CA LYS A 330 19.64 -21.05 -10.88
C LYS A 330 21.15 -20.96 -11.13
N ASN A 331 21.62 -21.16 -12.36
CA ASN A 331 23.04 -21.03 -12.72
C ASN A 331 23.55 -19.58 -12.69
N TYR A 332 22.74 -18.59 -13.09
CA TYR A 332 23.12 -17.18 -12.93
C TYR A 332 23.20 -16.79 -11.45
N TYR A 333 22.25 -17.26 -10.63
CA TYR A 333 22.24 -17.01 -9.20
C TYR A 333 23.47 -17.60 -8.50
N LYS A 334 23.86 -18.84 -8.86
CA LYS A 334 25.13 -19.46 -8.42
C LYS A 334 26.34 -18.57 -8.74
N GLN A 335 26.40 -18.01 -9.95
CA GLN A 335 27.50 -17.14 -10.36
C GLN A 335 27.51 -15.81 -9.58
N VAL A 336 26.34 -15.23 -9.28
CA VAL A 336 26.23 -14.04 -8.44
C VAL A 336 26.76 -14.31 -7.03
N ILE A 337 26.36 -15.42 -6.40
CA ILE A 337 26.93 -15.85 -5.11
C ILE A 337 28.45 -16.02 -5.19
N ASP A 338 28.94 -16.70 -6.23
CA ASP A 338 30.37 -16.95 -6.45
C ASP A 338 31.13 -15.61 -6.56
N ILE A 339 30.62 -14.63 -7.32
CA ILE A 339 31.19 -13.28 -7.42
C ILE A 339 31.28 -12.58 -6.07
N LEU A 340 30.23 -12.65 -5.25
CA LEU A 340 30.21 -12.02 -3.93
C LEU A 340 31.21 -12.67 -2.98
N ILE A 341 31.15 -13.98 -2.81
CA ILE A 341 32.00 -14.71 -1.85
C ILE A 341 33.48 -14.60 -2.23
N THR A 342 33.81 -14.64 -3.52
CA THR A 342 35.19 -14.51 -4.01
C THR A 342 35.68 -13.07 -4.09
N GLU A 343 34.83 -12.09 -3.73
CA GLU A 343 35.11 -10.65 -3.82
C GLU A 343 35.54 -10.20 -5.24
N ARG A 344 35.20 -10.96 -6.30
CA ARG A 344 35.59 -10.66 -7.69
C ARG A 344 35.09 -9.32 -8.19
N TYR A 345 33.99 -8.82 -7.60
CA TYR A 345 33.45 -7.51 -7.91
C TYR A 345 34.44 -6.36 -7.65
N LYS A 346 35.44 -6.54 -6.77
CA LYS A 346 36.49 -5.54 -6.49
C LYS A 346 37.53 -5.41 -7.60
N ASN A 347 37.65 -6.42 -8.46
CA ASN A 347 38.63 -6.43 -9.54
C ASN A 347 37.95 -6.14 -10.88
N ARG A 348 38.27 -4.99 -11.48
CA ARG A 348 37.68 -4.53 -12.74
C ARG A 348 37.89 -5.50 -13.90
N GLN A 349 39.05 -6.15 -13.98
CA GLN A 349 39.34 -7.16 -15.01
C GLN A 349 38.53 -8.44 -14.76
N ALA A 350 38.41 -8.88 -13.51
CA ALA A 350 37.61 -10.05 -13.14
C ALA A 350 36.10 -9.82 -13.36
N MET A 351 35.61 -8.61 -13.11
CA MET A 351 34.22 -8.26 -13.41
C MET A 351 34.00 -8.14 -14.92
N SER A 352 34.99 -7.69 -15.70
CA SER A 352 34.87 -7.58 -17.15
C SER A 352 34.58 -8.92 -17.84
N SER A 353 35.13 -10.04 -17.31
CA SER A 353 34.93 -11.39 -17.85
C SER A 353 33.61 -12.05 -17.47
N VAL A 354 32.83 -11.45 -16.55
CA VAL A 354 31.48 -11.91 -16.22
C VAL A 354 30.53 -11.60 -17.38
N THR A 355 29.67 -12.56 -17.73
CA THR A 355 28.69 -12.40 -18.81
C THR A 355 27.69 -11.28 -18.50
N GLN A 356 27.20 -10.61 -19.55
CA GLN A 356 26.28 -9.49 -19.39
C GLN A 356 24.98 -9.90 -18.66
N ASP A 357 24.50 -11.12 -18.89
CA ASP A 357 23.32 -11.67 -18.21
C ASP A 357 23.48 -11.73 -16.68
N VAL A 358 24.67 -12.13 -16.21
CA VAL A 358 24.97 -12.23 -14.78
C VAL A 358 25.15 -10.83 -14.21
N LYS A 359 25.85 -9.92 -14.92
CA LYS A 359 26.00 -8.52 -14.53
C LYS A 359 24.66 -7.83 -14.36
N ASN A 360 23.76 -7.95 -15.34
CA ASN A 360 22.43 -7.33 -15.28
C ASN A 360 21.63 -7.79 -14.04
N ARG A 361 21.73 -9.08 -13.68
CA ARG A 361 21.04 -9.64 -12.50
C ARG A 361 21.71 -9.24 -11.18
N PHE A 362 23.04 -9.19 -11.16
CA PHE A 362 23.80 -8.65 -10.04
C PHE A 362 23.42 -7.20 -9.79
N ASP A 363 23.46 -6.38 -10.83
CA ASP A 363 23.19 -4.94 -10.77
C ASP A 363 21.74 -4.68 -10.37
N ALA A 364 20.77 -5.38 -10.97
CA ALA A 364 19.35 -5.22 -10.68
C ALA A 364 18.96 -5.51 -9.22
N VAL A 365 19.69 -6.40 -8.55
CA VAL A 365 19.42 -6.76 -7.14
C VAL A 365 20.28 -5.95 -6.18
N LEU A 366 21.55 -5.67 -6.49
CA LEU A 366 22.53 -5.23 -5.50
C LEU A 366 23.02 -3.79 -5.68
N ARG A 367 22.91 -3.18 -6.86
CA ARG A 367 23.39 -1.80 -7.09
C ARG A 367 22.40 -0.73 -6.64
N GLU A 368 22.93 0.44 -6.31
CA GLU A 368 22.19 1.59 -5.77
C GLU A 368 21.34 2.37 -6.78
N ASP A 369 21.64 2.27 -8.07
CA ASP A 369 21.00 3.07 -9.12
C ASP A 369 19.84 2.34 -9.82
N PHE A 370 19.49 1.16 -9.33
CA PHE A 370 18.32 0.41 -9.79
C PHE A 370 17.13 0.66 -8.86
N SER A 371 15.95 0.97 -9.42
CA SER A 371 14.75 1.37 -8.66
C SER A 371 14.27 0.34 -7.63
N PHE A 372 14.54 -0.94 -7.86
CA PHE A 372 14.23 -2.06 -6.96
C PHE A 372 15.49 -2.79 -6.47
N GLY A 373 16.65 -2.12 -6.51
CA GLY A 373 17.89 -2.65 -5.97
C GLY A 373 17.94 -2.55 -4.44
N TRP A 374 18.74 -3.39 -3.80
CA TRP A 374 19.05 -3.30 -2.37
C TRP A 374 19.98 -2.14 -2.06
N GLY A 375 20.76 -1.71 -3.06
CA GLY A 375 21.71 -0.61 -2.94
C GLY A 375 22.82 -0.89 -1.96
N VAL A 376 23.41 -2.09 -2.05
CA VAL A 376 24.59 -2.50 -1.27
C VAL A 376 25.91 -2.23 -1.99
N PHE A 377 25.86 -1.92 -3.29
CA PHE A 377 27.02 -1.46 -4.06
C PHE A 377 26.74 -0.12 -4.74
N ASP A 378 27.76 0.75 -4.76
CA ASP A 378 27.74 1.99 -5.51
C ASP A 378 27.95 1.78 -7.02
N LYS A 379 28.04 2.87 -7.80
CA LYS A 379 28.33 2.80 -9.24
C LYS A 379 29.70 2.20 -9.61
N ASN A 380 30.62 2.15 -8.67
CA ASN A 380 31.98 1.63 -8.85
C ASN A 380 32.16 0.22 -8.27
N TYR A 381 31.07 -0.45 -7.89
CA TYR A 381 31.10 -1.75 -7.20
C TYR A 381 31.79 -1.70 -5.83
N LEU A 382 31.88 -0.53 -5.20
CA LEU A 382 32.30 -0.41 -3.81
C LEU A 382 31.13 -0.73 -2.90
N SER A 383 31.40 -1.50 -1.86
CA SER A 383 30.37 -1.86 -0.89
C SER A 383 29.99 -0.67 -0.03
N ILE A 384 28.68 -0.49 0.13
CA ILE A 384 28.06 0.57 0.94
C ILE A 384 26.98 -0.07 1.81
N ALA A 385 26.54 0.65 2.84
CA ALA A 385 25.38 0.23 3.63
C ALA A 385 24.13 0.14 2.71
N PRO A 386 23.25 -0.86 2.89
CA PRO A 386 22.07 -1.01 2.05
C PRO A 386 21.23 0.27 2.03
N LYS A 387 20.93 0.79 0.84
CA LYS A 387 20.01 1.94 0.67
C LYS A 387 18.54 1.57 0.85
N ASN A 388 18.18 0.30 0.63
CA ASN A 388 16.84 -0.16 0.94
C ASN A 388 16.67 -0.28 2.46
N ASN A 389 15.80 0.54 3.05
CA ASN A 389 15.60 0.60 4.51
C ASN A 389 15.29 -0.75 5.15
N ILE A 390 14.47 -1.58 4.51
CA ILE A 390 14.09 -2.89 5.08
C ILE A 390 15.29 -3.85 5.03
N VAL A 391 16.05 -3.85 3.93
CA VAL A 391 17.29 -4.65 3.84
C VAL A 391 18.33 -4.17 4.87
N PHE A 392 18.46 -2.86 5.06
CA PHE A 392 19.31 -2.26 6.10
C PHE A 392 18.88 -2.71 7.50
N GLU A 393 17.59 -2.63 7.83
CA GLU A 393 17.05 -3.12 9.11
C GLU A 393 17.37 -4.59 9.35
N ILE A 394 17.11 -5.46 8.36
CA ILE A 394 17.37 -6.91 8.48
C ILE A 394 18.87 -7.19 8.66
N THR A 395 19.72 -6.59 7.83
CA THR A 395 21.17 -6.81 7.90
C THR A 395 21.75 -6.33 9.22
N LYS A 396 21.39 -5.12 9.65
CA LYS A 396 21.82 -4.56 10.93
C LYS A 396 21.35 -5.43 12.09
N GLU A 397 20.07 -5.82 12.12
CA GLU A 397 19.53 -6.65 13.19
C GLU A 397 20.23 -8.02 13.27
N ILE A 398 20.55 -8.65 12.15
CA ILE A 398 21.30 -9.92 12.15
C ILE A 398 22.71 -9.70 12.72
N ILE A 399 23.41 -8.65 12.29
CA ILE A 399 24.77 -8.33 12.76
C ILE A 399 24.76 -8.02 14.27
N ASP A 400 23.86 -7.13 14.73
CA ASP A 400 23.73 -6.75 16.14
C ASP A 400 23.43 -7.98 17.01
N ASN A 401 22.62 -8.93 16.53
CA ASN A 401 22.34 -10.17 17.25
C ASN A 401 23.55 -11.12 17.33
N ILE A 402 24.37 -11.18 16.27
CA ILE A 402 25.62 -11.95 16.28
C ILE A 402 26.62 -11.31 17.23
N GLU A 403 26.76 -9.98 17.20
CA GLU A 403 27.67 -9.24 18.08
C GLU A 403 27.26 -9.38 19.55
N LYS A 404 25.97 -9.22 19.86
CA LYS A 404 25.48 -9.29 21.24
C LYS A 404 25.56 -10.68 21.85
N ASN A 405 25.26 -11.72 21.07
CA ASN A 405 25.18 -13.09 21.58
C ASN A 405 26.42 -13.93 21.25
N ASN A 406 27.43 -13.34 20.59
CA ASN A 406 28.58 -14.00 19.96
C ASN A 406 28.24 -15.08 18.91
N SER A 407 26.96 -15.44 18.75
CA SER A 407 26.50 -16.36 17.72
C SER A 407 25.04 -16.14 17.32
N ILE A 408 24.70 -16.61 16.12
CA ILE A 408 23.32 -16.86 15.73
C ILE A 408 23.22 -18.19 14.98
N LYS A 409 22.23 -19.01 15.36
CA LYS A 409 21.91 -20.24 14.63
C LYS A 409 21.11 -19.90 13.38
N GLY A 410 21.52 -20.38 12.21
CA GLY A 410 20.84 -20.10 10.95
C GLY A 410 19.36 -20.50 10.96
N PHE A 411 18.98 -21.58 11.66
CA PHE A 411 17.59 -21.99 11.82
C PHE A 411 16.68 -20.90 12.41
N SER A 412 17.21 -20.02 13.28
CA SER A 412 16.43 -18.91 13.85
C SER A 412 15.95 -17.91 12.78
N LEU A 413 16.67 -17.79 11.66
CA LEU A 413 16.32 -16.92 10.54
C LEU A 413 15.05 -17.38 9.83
N LEU A 414 14.79 -18.70 9.80
CA LEU A 414 13.62 -19.30 9.16
C LEU A 414 12.33 -18.86 9.84
N ASN A 415 12.31 -18.85 11.18
CA ASN A 415 11.11 -18.48 11.93
C ASN A 415 10.79 -16.99 11.84
N LYS A 416 11.80 -16.14 11.66
CA LYS A 416 11.64 -14.68 11.69
C LYS A 416 11.49 -14.06 10.31
N TYR A 417 12.48 -14.23 9.43
CA TYR A 417 12.54 -13.46 8.18
C TYR A 417 11.85 -14.16 7.01
N MET A 418 11.62 -15.48 7.09
CA MET A 418 10.91 -16.21 6.03
C MET A 418 9.39 -16.19 6.18
N GLN A 419 8.91 -15.76 7.34
CA GLN A 419 7.49 -15.60 7.68
C GLN A 419 7.06 -14.13 7.56
N ALA A 420 5.76 -13.86 7.71
CA ALA A 420 5.25 -12.49 7.79
C ALA A 420 5.88 -11.73 8.98
N PRO A 421 6.17 -10.42 8.86
CA PRO A 421 5.82 -9.52 7.76
C PRO A 421 6.84 -9.46 6.60
N TYR A 422 7.92 -10.24 6.65
CA TYR A 422 9.02 -10.17 5.69
C TYR A 422 8.80 -11.07 4.47
N GLY A 423 8.50 -12.36 4.70
CA GLY A 423 8.25 -13.33 3.63
C GLY A 423 9.45 -13.60 2.71
N LEU A 424 10.69 -13.50 3.21
CA LEU A 424 11.87 -13.81 2.41
C LEU A 424 11.83 -15.27 1.93
N ASN A 425 12.22 -15.50 0.68
CA ASN A 425 12.46 -16.84 0.15
C ASN A 425 13.93 -17.26 0.35
N LEU A 426 14.23 -18.53 0.04
CA LEU A 426 15.57 -19.12 0.19
C LEU A 426 16.65 -18.32 -0.55
N TYR A 427 16.36 -17.81 -1.74
CA TYR A 427 17.31 -17.03 -2.53
C TYR A 427 17.65 -15.70 -1.84
N GLN A 428 16.62 -14.97 -1.40
CA GLN A 428 16.81 -13.67 -0.75
C GLN A 428 17.61 -13.79 0.55
N ILE A 429 17.23 -14.71 1.46
CA ILE A 429 17.94 -14.86 2.73
C ILE A 429 19.38 -15.35 2.54
N ASN A 430 19.62 -16.25 1.58
CA ASN A 430 20.98 -16.70 1.28
C ASN A 430 21.85 -15.55 0.79
N LEU A 431 21.32 -14.71 -0.10
CA LEU A 431 22.06 -13.58 -0.64
C LEU A 431 22.37 -12.53 0.44
N ILE A 432 21.43 -12.26 1.36
CA ILE A 432 21.65 -11.38 2.54
C ILE A 432 22.77 -11.96 3.42
N MET A 433 22.71 -13.23 3.77
CA MET A 433 23.72 -13.85 4.63
C MET A 433 25.10 -13.89 3.96
N VAL A 434 25.16 -14.16 2.66
CA VAL A 434 26.40 -14.09 1.88
C VAL A 434 26.97 -12.67 1.89
N TYR A 435 26.13 -11.65 1.71
CA TYR A 435 26.55 -10.25 1.81
C TYR A 435 27.11 -9.94 3.21
N ILE A 436 26.40 -10.30 4.29
CA ILE A 436 26.85 -10.09 5.67
C ILE A 436 28.22 -10.73 5.92
N LEU A 437 28.44 -11.96 5.43
CA LEU A 437 29.72 -12.66 5.57
C LEU A 437 30.86 -11.98 4.81
N VAL A 438 30.58 -11.41 3.63
CA VAL A 438 31.58 -10.72 2.82
C VAL A 438 31.97 -9.38 3.47
N GLU A 439 30.99 -8.64 3.98
CA GLU A 439 31.23 -7.36 4.65
C GLU A 439 31.85 -7.51 6.04
N ASN A 440 31.42 -8.49 6.81
CA ASN A 440 31.90 -8.72 8.18
C ASN A 440 32.86 -9.89 8.20
N LYS A 441 34.15 -9.59 7.97
CA LYS A 441 35.19 -10.61 7.91
C LYS A 441 35.37 -11.40 9.20
N ASN A 442 34.87 -10.89 10.31
CA ASN A 442 34.98 -11.50 11.64
C ASN A 442 33.94 -12.59 11.87
N ILE A 443 32.91 -12.70 11.03
CA ILE A 443 31.90 -13.74 11.17
C ILE A 443 32.39 -15.02 10.49
N ARG A 444 32.59 -16.08 11.28
CA ARG A 444 32.85 -17.45 10.78
C ARG A 444 31.56 -18.25 10.68
N LEU A 445 31.54 -19.20 9.76
CA LEU A 445 30.48 -20.21 9.68
C LEU A 445 30.94 -21.49 10.35
N ASN A 446 30.08 -22.07 11.16
CA ASN A 446 30.24 -23.40 11.70
C ASN A 446 29.14 -24.30 11.14
N TYR A 447 29.50 -25.44 10.54
CA TYR A 447 28.57 -26.45 10.05
C TYR A 447 28.81 -27.75 10.82
N VAL A 448 27.83 -28.16 11.62
CA VAL A 448 27.87 -29.40 12.42
C VAL A 448 29.16 -29.51 13.26
N GLY A 449 29.53 -28.41 13.95
CA GLY A 449 30.69 -28.36 14.84
C GLY A 449 32.04 -28.19 14.13
N LYS A 450 32.09 -28.06 12.79
CA LYS A 450 33.31 -27.77 12.03
C LYS A 450 33.25 -26.39 11.39
N ASN A 451 34.36 -25.65 11.46
CA ASN A 451 34.53 -24.39 10.75
C ASN A 451 34.39 -24.61 9.23
N LEU A 452 33.46 -23.91 8.60
CA LEU A 452 33.23 -23.92 7.17
C LEU A 452 33.81 -22.65 6.57
N LYS A 453 34.90 -22.78 5.80
CA LYS A 453 35.51 -21.64 5.11
C LYS A 453 34.55 -21.08 4.06
N ARG A 454 34.61 -19.76 3.83
CA ARG A 454 33.80 -19.08 2.81
C ARG A 454 34.04 -19.64 1.41
N THR A 455 35.28 -20.00 1.08
CA THR A 455 35.62 -20.65 -0.20
C THR A 455 34.94 -22.00 -0.38
N ASP A 456 34.75 -22.76 0.71
CA ASP A 456 34.07 -24.05 0.67
C ASP A 456 32.56 -23.86 0.61
N LEU A 457 32.02 -22.84 1.30
CA LEU A 457 30.63 -22.40 1.13
C LEU A 457 30.33 -22.04 -0.33
N ALA A 458 31.20 -21.27 -0.99
CA ALA A 458 31.05 -20.93 -2.42
C ALA A 458 31.00 -22.18 -3.29
N LYS A 459 31.90 -23.14 -3.09
CA LYS A 459 31.88 -24.42 -3.83
C LYS A 459 30.58 -25.18 -3.61
N ILE A 460 30.11 -25.32 -2.36
CA ILE A 460 28.87 -26.06 -2.07
C ILE A 460 27.65 -25.39 -2.72
N LEU A 461 27.54 -24.07 -2.62
CA LEU A 461 26.44 -23.31 -3.22
C LEU A 461 26.52 -23.32 -4.75
N LYS A 462 27.72 -23.28 -5.33
CA LYS A 462 27.95 -23.36 -6.78
C LYS A 462 27.65 -24.75 -7.35
N ASP A 463 28.07 -25.82 -6.68
CA ASP A 463 27.97 -27.17 -7.21
C ASP A 463 26.54 -27.70 -7.05
N LYS A 464 25.98 -27.67 -5.83
CA LYS A 464 24.70 -28.31 -5.50
C LYS A 464 23.52 -27.35 -5.32
N LEU A 465 23.74 -26.02 -5.25
CA LEU A 465 22.73 -25.02 -4.87
C LEU A 465 21.93 -25.43 -3.63
N ASN A 466 22.60 -25.92 -2.61
CA ASN A 466 21.94 -26.27 -1.36
C ASN A 466 21.71 -25.01 -0.50
N LEU A 467 20.61 -24.29 -0.78
CA LEU A 467 20.26 -23.05 -0.09
C LEU A 467 19.84 -23.27 1.38
N GLU A 468 19.44 -24.48 1.74
CA GLU A 468 19.09 -24.83 3.12
C GLU A 468 20.33 -25.00 4.02
N LEU A 469 21.53 -25.04 3.43
CA LEU A 469 22.79 -25.18 4.17
C LEU A 469 22.93 -24.12 5.24
N ILE A 470 22.56 -22.87 4.93
CA ILE A 470 22.67 -21.74 5.85
C ILE A 470 21.90 -21.97 7.16
N PHE A 471 20.75 -22.66 7.10
CA PHE A 471 19.97 -22.95 8.31
C PHE A 471 20.58 -24.04 9.19
N LYS A 472 21.48 -24.85 8.62
CA LYS A 472 22.26 -25.86 9.33
C LYS A 472 23.57 -25.29 9.89
N CYS A 473 23.89 -24.04 9.57
CA CYS A 473 25.08 -23.36 10.05
C CYS A 473 24.79 -22.54 11.31
N GLU A 474 25.81 -22.36 12.13
CA GLU A 474 25.89 -21.34 13.17
C GLU A 474 26.90 -20.27 12.73
N PHE A 475 26.51 -19.01 12.84
CA PHE A 475 27.37 -17.88 12.51
C PHE A 475 27.94 -17.35 13.81
N LEU A 476 29.26 -17.39 13.94
CA LEU A 476 29.96 -17.05 15.17
C LEU A 476 30.81 -15.82 14.93
N MET A 477 30.83 -14.91 15.89
CA MET A 477 31.87 -13.89 15.92
C MET A 477 33.20 -14.60 16.21
N ASN A 478 34.22 -14.35 15.40
CA ASN A 478 35.59 -14.72 15.74
C ASN A 478 36.03 -13.84 16.90
N GLU A 479 36.79 -14.42 17.82
CA GLU A 479 37.70 -13.63 18.65
C GLU A 479 38.71 -13.00 17.70
N MET A 480 38.48 -11.73 17.40
CA MET A 480 39.47 -10.89 16.76
C MET A 480 40.61 -10.72 17.76
N ASP A 481 41.85 -10.79 17.30
CA ASP A 481 42.94 -10.28 18.11
C ASP A 481 42.81 -8.75 18.25
N THR A 482 43.49 -8.17 19.24
CA THR A 482 43.44 -6.73 19.53
C THR A 482 43.79 -5.89 18.30
N LYS A 483 44.72 -6.40 17.46
CA LYS A 483 45.18 -5.75 16.24
C LYS A 483 44.06 -5.64 15.21
N GLU A 484 43.34 -6.73 14.94
CA GLU A 484 42.22 -6.74 14.00
C GLU A 484 41.05 -5.88 14.53
N LYS A 485 40.74 -5.95 15.84
CA LYS A 485 39.68 -5.12 16.46
C LYS A 485 39.98 -3.64 16.23
N LEU A 486 41.24 -3.26 16.45
CA LEU A 486 41.71 -1.90 16.33
C LEU A 486 41.76 -1.44 14.87
N ASP A 487 42.29 -2.24 13.94
CA ASP A 487 42.35 -1.89 12.50
C ASP A 487 40.94 -1.68 11.91
N LYS A 488 39.97 -2.52 12.29
CA LYS A 488 38.57 -2.33 11.87
C LYS A 488 38.01 -1.02 12.41
N LEU A 489 38.17 -0.77 13.71
CA LEU A 489 37.62 0.42 14.35
C LEU A 489 38.27 1.70 13.81
N VAL A 490 39.59 1.70 13.57
CA VAL A 490 40.31 2.82 12.95
C VAL A 490 39.75 3.12 11.56
N LYS A 491 39.50 2.11 10.72
CA LYS A 491 38.87 2.30 9.40
C LYS A 491 37.46 2.88 9.50
N ASP A 492 36.68 2.46 10.49
CA ASP A 492 35.34 3.02 10.73
C ASP A 492 35.42 4.49 11.19
N ILE A 493 36.41 4.83 12.03
CA ILE A 493 36.70 6.20 12.48
C ILE A 493 37.17 7.10 11.32
N GLU A 494 38.00 6.58 10.41
CA GLU A 494 38.46 7.29 9.21
C GLU A 494 37.31 7.57 8.24
N LYS A 495 36.40 6.62 8.07
CA LYS A 495 35.20 6.78 7.24
C LYS A 495 34.13 7.67 7.88
N ASN A 496 34.16 7.82 9.21
CA ASN A 496 33.19 8.67 9.89
C ASN A 496 33.37 10.14 9.51
N LYS A 497 32.27 10.72 9.02
CA LYS A 497 32.16 12.13 8.65
C LYS A 497 31.33 12.94 9.64
N TYR A 498 30.76 12.33 10.67
CA TYR A 498 29.73 12.96 11.51
C TYR A 498 30.20 13.09 12.98
N PRO A 499 30.31 14.31 13.53
CA PRO A 499 30.76 14.55 14.91
C PRO A 499 29.94 13.86 16.01
N GLU A 500 28.63 13.69 15.81
CA GLU A 500 27.72 13.10 16.79
C GLU A 500 28.00 11.62 17.07
N LEU A 501 28.61 10.90 16.12
CA LEU A 501 28.98 9.49 16.26
C LEU A 501 30.30 9.30 17.01
N CYS A 502 31.06 10.37 17.23
CA CYS A 502 32.39 10.28 17.82
C CYS A 502 32.37 9.78 19.27
N SER A 503 31.35 10.11 20.07
CA SER A 503 31.27 9.64 21.46
C SER A 503 31.09 8.13 21.57
N GLU A 504 30.26 7.52 20.70
CA GLU A 504 30.06 6.08 20.67
C GLU A 504 31.33 5.35 20.20
N LEU A 505 31.96 5.87 19.14
CA LEU A 505 33.22 5.33 18.62
C LEU A 505 34.37 5.45 19.64
N TYR A 506 34.41 6.54 20.42
CA TYR A 506 35.42 6.73 21.45
C TYR A 506 35.26 5.74 22.59
N LYS A 507 34.02 5.47 23.02
CA LYS A 507 33.74 4.41 24.01
C LYS A 507 34.19 3.04 23.50
N LYS A 508 33.94 2.72 22.23
CA LYS A 508 34.41 1.47 21.61
C LYS A 508 35.94 1.40 21.57
N LEU A 509 36.61 2.52 21.26
CA LEU A 509 38.07 2.60 21.20
C LEU A 509 38.71 2.41 22.58
N LYS A 510 38.18 3.09 23.60
CA LYS A 510 38.64 2.93 24.99
C LYS A 510 38.38 1.53 25.54
N ALA A 511 37.22 0.94 25.26
CA ALA A 511 36.91 -0.42 25.70
C ALA A 511 37.88 -1.47 25.16
N ILE A 512 38.46 -1.27 23.96
CA ILE A 512 39.51 -2.16 23.44
C ILE A 512 40.80 -2.01 24.25
N ASN A 513 41.22 -0.77 24.51
CA ASN A 513 42.43 -0.47 25.28
C ASN A 513 42.33 -0.86 26.77
N GLU A 514 41.12 -0.86 27.35
CA GLU A 514 40.87 -1.30 28.72
C GLU A 514 40.90 -2.84 28.86
N ALA A 515 40.60 -3.57 27.78
CA ALA A 515 40.52 -5.02 27.78
C ALA A 515 41.85 -5.72 27.46
N GLU A 516 42.63 -5.16 26.53
CA GLU A 516 43.84 -5.78 25.98
C GLU A 516 44.89 -4.70 25.68
N ASP A 517 46.17 -5.00 25.90
CA ASP A 517 47.28 -4.08 25.57
C ASP A 517 47.34 -3.82 24.06
N ILE A 518 47.48 -2.56 23.66
CA ILE A 518 47.61 -2.18 22.26
C ILE A 518 48.95 -2.69 21.71
N PRO A 519 48.97 -3.44 20.60
CA PRO A 519 50.22 -3.85 19.97
C PRO A 519 51.06 -2.62 19.56
N VAL A 520 52.36 -2.66 19.81
CA VAL A 520 53.32 -1.57 19.53
C VAL A 520 53.19 -1.02 18.10
N GLU A 521 52.95 -1.91 17.12
CA GLU A 521 52.78 -1.56 15.70
C GLU A 521 51.54 -0.70 15.40
N MET A 522 50.59 -0.61 16.34
CA MET A 522 49.30 0.06 16.18
C MET A 522 49.12 1.27 17.10
N GLU A 523 50.09 1.59 17.97
CA GLU A 523 50.01 2.71 18.90
C GLU A 523 49.79 4.05 18.18
N ASP A 524 50.50 4.28 17.09
CA ASP A 524 50.35 5.49 16.27
C ASP A 524 48.94 5.61 15.66
N LEU A 525 48.38 4.48 15.19
CA LEU A 525 47.03 4.44 14.61
C LEU A 525 45.97 4.67 15.68
N TYR A 526 46.13 4.05 16.85
CA TYR A 526 45.27 4.28 18.01
C TYR A 526 45.28 5.76 18.41
N TYR A 527 46.47 6.35 18.59
CA TYR A 527 46.61 7.74 19.01
C TYR A 527 45.97 8.71 18.01
N ASN A 528 46.20 8.49 16.70
CA ASN A 528 45.59 9.32 15.67
C ASN A 528 44.06 9.20 15.64
N ALA A 529 43.53 7.98 15.81
CA ALA A 529 42.10 7.73 15.89
C ALA A 529 41.47 8.36 17.13
N GLU A 530 42.12 8.24 18.29
CA GLU A 530 41.72 8.84 19.56
C GLU A 530 41.65 10.36 19.44
N LYS A 531 42.72 10.99 18.95
CA LYS A 531 42.80 12.44 18.75
C LYS A 531 41.74 12.96 17.78
N ARG A 532 41.51 12.24 16.66
CA ARG A 532 40.43 12.55 15.70
C ARG A 532 39.06 12.53 16.38
N LEU A 533 38.78 11.52 17.19
CA LEU A 533 37.52 11.40 17.91
C LEU A 533 37.36 12.49 18.98
N GLU A 534 38.41 12.84 19.70
CA GLU A 534 38.38 13.95 20.67
C GLU A 534 38.08 15.29 20.02
N ASP A 535 38.69 15.57 18.87
CA ASP A 535 38.38 16.77 18.09
C ASP A 535 36.93 16.75 17.59
N GLY A 536 36.44 15.61 17.10
CA GLY A 536 35.04 15.43 16.71
C GLY A 536 34.06 15.64 17.86
N MET A 537 34.37 15.12 19.06
CA MET A 537 33.56 15.36 20.27
C MET A 537 33.54 16.83 20.67
N LYS A 538 34.68 17.53 20.62
CA LYS A 538 34.74 18.99 20.87
C LYS A 538 33.88 19.77 19.86
N ILE A 539 33.90 19.37 18.59
CA ILE A 539 33.04 19.96 17.56
C ILE A 539 31.56 19.71 17.89
N ASN A 540 31.18 18.48 18.23
CA ASN A 540 29.81 18.13 18.57
C ASN A 540 29.29 18.92 19.80
N THR A 541 30.12 19.05 20.85
CA THR A 541 29.76 19.84 22.04
C THR A 541 29.50 21.29 21.66
N LYS A 542 30.37 21.92 20.86
CA LYS A 542 30.17 23.30 20.38
C LYS A 542 28.90 23.47 19.56
N ILE A 543 28.58 22.51 18.68
CA ILE A 543 27.34 22.55 17.88
C ILE A 543 26.12 22.50 18.81
N ASN A 544 26.13 21.59 19.79
CA ASN A 544 25.00 21.45 20.73
C ASN A 544 24.86 22.68 21.64
N GLU A 545 25.95 23.28 22.08
CA GLU A 545 25.95 24.55 22.82
C GLU A 545 25.35 25.68 21.97
N GLU A 546 25.80 25.84 20.72
CA GLU A 546 25.27 26.85 19.79
C GLU A 546 23.76 26.66 19.53
N LEU A 547 23.30 25.41 19.39
CA LEU A 547 21.87 25.09 19.20
C LEU A 547 21.03 25.31 20.46
N TYR A 548 21.58 25.01 21.64
CA TYR A 548 20.92 25.25 22.91
C TYR A 548 20.71 26.74 23.18
N GLU A 549 21.71 27.58 22.89
CA GLU A 549 21.61 29.04 22.99
C GLU A 549 20.53 29.60 22.05
N ILE A 550 20.38 29.02 20.85
CA ILE A 550 19.29 29.36 19.93
C ILE A 550 17.93 28.98 20.51
N GLU A 551 17.82 27.80 21.11
CA GLU A 551 16.59 27.32 21.72
C GLU A 551 16.14 28.18 22.91
N LEU A 552 17.09 28.59 23.74
CA LEU A 552 16.86 29.58 24.81
C LEU A 552 16.40 30.92 24.23
N SER A 553 17.03 31.37 23.15
CA SER A 553 16.67 32.62 22.47
C SER A 553 15.24 32.56 21.89
N ILE A 554 14.86 31.47 21.23
CA ILE A 554 13.50 31.25 20.72
C ILE A 554 12.49 31.22 21.88
N SER A 555 12.80 30.52 22.97
CA SER A 555 11.94 30.44 24.16
C SER A 555 11.73 31.79 24.83
N ASN A 556 12.78 32.62 24.90
CA ASN A 556 12.69 33.98 25.42
C ASN A 556 11.86 34.87 24.50
N LEU A 557 11.99 34.75 23.18
CA LEU A 557 11.20 35.51 22.20
C LEU A 557 9.71 35.14 22.23
N LYS A 558 9.37 33.90 22.61
CA LYS A 558 7.97 33.49 22.85
C LYS A 558 7.36 34.19 24.08
N LYS A 559 8.17 34.48 25.11
CA LYS A 559 7.75 35.19 26.33
C LYS A 559 7.71 36.71 26.12
N GLN A 560 8.79 37.27 25.62
CA GLN A 560 8.94 38.70 25.33
C GLN A 560 9.48 38.87 23.91
N PHE A 561 8.57 39.21 23.01
CA PHE A 561 8.89 39.31 21.59
C PHE A 561 9.70 40.57 21.26
N ASP A 562 10.79 40.39 20.51
CA ASP A 562 11.59 41.46 19.91
C ASP A 562 11.92 41.07 18.47
N LEU A 563 11.45 41.90 17.53
CA LEU A 563 11.56 41.62 16.10
C LEU A 563 13.02 41.55 15.62
N ILE A 564 13.90 42.42 16.11
CA ILE A 564 15.30 42.47 15.68
C ILE A 564 16.07 41.29 16.24
N LYS A 565 15.85 40.95 17.51
CA LYS A 565 16.45 39.75 18.12
C LYS A 565 16.01 38.48 17.40
N SER A 566 14.76 38.43 16.93
CA SER A 566 14.26 37.30 16.11
C SER A 566 15.04 37.13 14.81
N PHE A 567 15.41 38.22 14.13
CA PHE A 567 16.24 38.15 12.93
C PHE A 567 17.68 37.73 13.22
N LYS A 568 18.23 38.13 14.38
CA LYS A 568 19.55 37.68 14.82
C LYS A 568 19.60 36.15 14.96
N VAL A 569 18.56 35.55 15.54
CA VAL A 569 18.43 34.08 15.65
C VAL A 569 18.45 33.39 14.28
N ILE A 570 17.74 33.93 13.29
CA ILE A 570 17.76 33.39 11.91
C ILE A 570 19.17 33.50 11.31
N SER A 571 19.86 34.62 11.52
CA SER A 571 21.23 34.81 11.04
C SER A 571 22.22 33.86 11.73
N ASP A 572 22.04 33.60 13.02
CA ASP A 572 22.89 32.68 13.79
C ASP A 572 22.71 31.23 13.29
N LEU A 573 21.47 30.80 13.02
CA LEU A 573 21.17 29.50 12.40
C LEU A 573 21.86 29.34 11.02
N GLN A 574 21.81 30.37 10.18
CA GLN A 574 22.47 30.35 8.87
C GLN A 574 24.00 30.29 9.00
N ARG A 575 24.57 31.01 9.97
CA ARG A 575 26.01 30.99 10.24
C ARG A 575 26.48 29.61 10.67
N ILE A 576 25.72 28.89 11.49
CA ILE A 576 26.05 27.51 11.90
C ILE A 576 26.16 26.62 10.67
N LEU A 577 25.15 26.65 9.77
CA LEU A 577 25.16 25.82 8.55
C LEU A 577 26.30 26.15 7.58
N ALA A 578 26.73 27.41 7.52
CA ALA A 578 27.79 27.85 6.62
C ALA A 578 29.21 27.57 7.17
N LYS A 579 29.34 27.18 8.44
CA LYS A 579 30.62 26.95 9.10
C LYS A 579 31.25 25.63 8.62
N GLU A 580 32.47 25.70 8.12
CA GLU A 580 33.25 24.50 7.83
C GLU A 580 33.65 23.80 9.13
N LEU A 581 33.38 22.50 9.20
CA LEU A 581 33.81 21.66 10.32
C LEU A 581 35.20 21.11 9.98
N GLY A 582 36.18 21.35 10.87
CA GLY A 582 37.55 20.86 10.68
C GLY A 582 37.64 19.33 10.56
N ASN A 583 38.83 18.81 10.23
CA ASN A 583 39.11 17.35 10.20
C ASN A 583 38.19 16.53 9.26
N ARG A 584 37.69 17.14 8.17
CA ARG A 584 36.81 16.49 7.17
C ARG A 584 35.44 16.07 7.73
N TYR A 585 35.00 16.67 8.84
CA TYR A 585 33.66 16.47 9.35
C TYR A 585 32.63 17.25 8.53
N GLU A 586 31.40 16.77 8.48
CA GLU A 586 30.28 17.34 7.76
C GLU A 586 29.04 17.32 8.68
N TYR A 587 28.12 18.27 8.50
CA TYR A 587 26.82 18.21 9.19
C TYR A 587 25.98 17.07 8.60
N SER A 588 25.51 16.18 9.47
CA SER A 588 24.55 15.14 9.09
C SER A 588 23.19 15.72 8.69
N ASP A 589 22.39 14.91 7.99
CA ASP A 589 21.02 15.27 7.66
C ASP A 589 20.15 15.47 8.91
N ASN A 590 20.47 14.79 10.02
CA ASN A 590 19.75 14.95 11.28
C ASN A 590 19.94 16.37 11.85
N ILE A 591 21.19 16.83 11.97
CA ILE A 591 21.50 18.19 12.46
C ILE A 591 20.94 19.24 11.51
N LYS A 592 21.08 19.04 10.19
CA LYS A 592 20.48 19.93 9.18
C LYS A 592 18.96 20.05 9.32
N ASN A 593 18.28 18.94 9.59
CA ASN A 593 16.83 18.93 9.81
C ASN A 593 16.44 19.60 11.13
N GLU A 594 17.24 19.43 12.18
CA GLU A 594 17.03 20.10 13.47
C GLU A 594 17.15 21.62 13.35
N ILE A 595 18.16 22.10 12.62
CA ILE A 595 18.33 23.53 12.30
C ILE A 595 17.16 24.06 11.47
N LYS A 596 16.72 23.32 10.45
CA LYS A 596 15.53 23.68 9.65
C LYS A 596 14.27 23.77 10.52
N LYS A 597 14.09 22.84 11.47
CA LYS A 597 12.96 22.86 12.40
C LYS A 597 12.96 24.13 13.25
N ARG A 598 14.12 24.52 13.79
CA ARG A 598 14.28 25.77 14.55
C ARG A 598 14.07 27.02 13.68
N ASP A 599 14.50 27.01 12.41
CA ASP A 599 14.23 28.09 11.45
C ASP A 599 12.73 28.26 11.17
N ILE A 600 11.99 27.16 11.02
CA ILE A 600 10.53 27.19 10.88
C ILE A 600 9.88 27.75 12.15
N GLU A 601 10.31 27.27 13.33
CA GLU A 601 9.77 27.69 14.62
C GLU A 601 9.92 29.19 14.87
N ILE A 602 11.10 29.77 14.60
CA ILE A 602 11.29 31.22 14.78
C ILE A 602 10.48 32.03 13.76
N ARG A 603 10.31 31.55 12.53
CA ARG A 603 9.45 32.20 11.53
C ARG A 603 7.98 32.20 11.96
N GLU A 604 7.49 31.12 12.56
CA GLU A 604 6.14 31.06 13.12
C GLU A 604 5.96 32.03 14.30
N VAL A 605 6.96 32.16 15.16
CA VAL A 605 6.96 33.18 16.23
C VAL A 605 6.87 34.59 15.64
N ILE A 606 7.63 34.88 14.59
CA ILE A 606 7.56 36.17 13.88
C ILE A 606 6.15 36.39 13.31
N ARG A 607 5.60 35.43 12.54
CA ARG A 607 4.27 35.58 11.92
C ARG A 607 3.14 35.77 12.93
N SER A 608 3.20 35.07 14.06
CA SER A 608 2.16 35.12 15.10
C SER A 608 2.24 36.36 16.00
N ARG A 609 3.45 36.85 16.31
CA ARG A 609 3.65 37.95 17.29
C ARG A 609 3.93 39.30 16.65
N ALA A 610 4.52 39.34 15.45
CA ALA A 610 4.86 40.59 14.78
C ALA A 610 3.65 41.51 14.52
N PRO A 611 2.45 41.03 14.09
CA PRO A 611 1.31 41.92 13.86
C PRO A 611 0.94 42.75 15.09
N ARG A 612 0.83 42.10 16.26
CA ARG A 612 0.49 42.76 17.53
C ARG A 612 1.62 43.68 18.03
N PHE A 613 2.86 43.33 17.73
CA PHE A 613 4.01 44.20 18.01
C PHE A 613 3.97 45.47 17.13
N ILE A 614 3.72 45.31 15.83
CA ILE A 614 3.62 46.43 14.88
C ILE A 614 2.49 47.37 15.30
N GLU A 615 1.30 46.85 15.60
CA GLU A 615 0.15 47.66 16.01
C GLU A 615 0.47 48.59 17.20
N LYS A 616 1.22 48.09 18.18
CA LYS A 616 1.61 48.79 19.40
C LYS A 616 2.88 49.64 19.26
N LEU A 617 3.54 49.60 18.09
CA LEU A 617 4.78 50.33 17.88
C LEU A 617 4.50 51.83 17.93
N ASP A 618 5.20 52.51 18.82
CA ASP A 618 5.13 53.95 19.03
C ASP A 618 6.50 54.47 19.50
N PHE A 619 6.81 55.74 19.24
CA PHE A 619 8.08 56.38 19.60
C PHE A 619 7.95 57.90 19.67
N ASN A 620 8.93 58.57 20.28
CA ASN A 620 8.93 60.04 20.43
C ASN A 620 9.71 60.73 19.31
N ILE A 621 9.59 62.06 19.26
CA ILE A 621 10.22 62.87 18.20
C ILE A 621 11.74 62.77 18.14
N THR A 622 12.39 62.68 19.31
CA THR A 622 13.84 62.51 19.42
C THR A 622 14.32 61.14 18.92
N GLU A 623 13.41 60.18 18.74
CA GLU A 623 13.71 58.79 18.39
C GLU A 623 13.43 58.48 16.92
N ILE A 624 12.83 59.40 16.16
CA ILE A 624 12.41 59.18 14.75
C ILE A 624 13.57 58.63 13.90
N SER A 625 14.74 59.27 13.94
CA SER A 625 15.90 58.86 13.14
C SER A 625 16.35 57.44 13.46
N ILE A 626 16.38 57.07 14.75
CA ILE A 626 16.81 55.75 15.23
C ILE A 626 15.81 54.68 14.80
N TYR A 627 14.51 54.93 14.97
CA TYR A 627 13.46 53.97 14.60
C TYR A 627 13.33 53.81 13.08
N LYS A 628 13.53 54.88 12.33
CA LYS A 628 13.57 54.85 10.86
C LYS A 628 14.72 53.96 10.37
N GLU A 629 15.93 54.13 10.89
CA GLU A 629 17.05 53.27 10.52
C GLU A 629 16.84 51.81 10.95
N ARG A 630 16.43 51.60 12.21
CA ARG A 630 16.29 50.27 12.81
C ARG A 630 15.17 49.45 12.16
N TYR A 631 14.02 50.05 11.88
CA TYR A 631 12.86 49.29 11.39
C TYR A 631 12.61 49.46 9.89
N LEU A 632 12.62 50.69 9.35
CA LEU A 632 12.46 50.90 7.90
C LEU A 632 13.73 50.49 7.14
N GLY A 633 14.91 50.84 7.64
CA GLY A 633 16.19 50.48 6.98
C GLY A 633 16.56 49.00 7.12
N THR A 634 16.39 48.44 8.32
CA THR A 634 16.86 47.07 8.62
C THR A 634 15.74 46.02 8.64
N ALA A 635 14.71 46.19 9.47
CA ALA A 635 13.68 45.18 9.66
C ALA A 635 12.85 44.90 8.39
N VAL A 636 12.37 45.94 7.70
CA VAL A 636 11.61 45.80 6.44
C VAL A 636 12.43 45.06 5.38
N ARG A 637 13.72 45.39 5.25
CA ARG A 637 14.62 44.73 4.30
C ARG A 637 14.81 43.24 4.61
N ILE A 638 14.92 42.88 5.90
CA ILE A 638 15.05 41.48 6.32
C ILE A 638 13.74 40.72 6.08
N LEU A 639 12.58 41.29 6.41
CA LEU A 639 11.27 40.67 6.15
C LEU A 639 11.06 40.39 4.65
N LYS A 640 11.43 41.33 3.77
CA LYS A 640 11.41 41.10 2.32
C LYS A 640 12.34 39.96 1.88
N LYS A 641 13.56 39.89 2.43
CA LYS A 641 14.47 38.74 2.18
C LYS A 641 13.87 37.40 2.64
N LEU A 642 13.07 37.42 3.70
CA LEU A 642 12.37 36.25 4.22
C LEU A 642 11.06 35.92 3.47
N LYS A 643 10.68 36.72 2.46
CA LYS A 643 9.42 36.63 1.70
C LYS A 643 8.16 36.90 2.54
N GLU A 644 8.27 37.76 3.54
CA GLU A 644 7.16 38.20 4.40
C GLU A 644 6.71 39.62 3.99
N ASP A 645 6.25 39.78 2.74
CA ASP A 645 5.98 41.10 2.14
C ASP A 645 4.84 41.86 2.85
N GLU A 646 3.79 41.14 3.28
CA GLU A 646 2.66 41.73 3.99
C GLU A 646 3.09 42.34 5.34
N LEU A 647 3.89 41.62 6.13
CA LEU A 647 4.43 42.11 7.39
C LEU A 647 5.39 43.29 7.16
N ALA A 648 6.17 43.25 6.09
CA ALA A 648 7.09 44.33 5.73
C ALA A 648 6.33 45.62 5.39
N ASN A 649 5.23 45.53 4.62
CA ASN A 649 4.40 46.66 4.26
C ASN A 649 3.66 47.22 5.49
N ASN A 650 3.06 46.35 6.31
CA ASN A 650 2.35 46.75 7.53
C ASN A 650 3.26 47.49 8.52
N LEU A 651 4.51 47.01 8.70
CA LEU A 651 5.50 47.70 9.53
C LEU A 651 5.87 49.07 8.95
N SER A 652 6.06 49.15 7.63
CA SER A 652 6.40 50.41 6.95
C SER A 652 5.29 51.45 7.10
N ASP A 653 4.04 51.06 6.84
CA ASP A 653 2.89 51.94 6.91
C ASP A 653 2.65 52.44 8.33
N LYS A 654 2.78 51.56 9.33
CA LYS A 654 2.63 51.94 10.73
C LYS A 654 3.68 52.96 11.16
N ILE A 655 4.95 52.77 10.79
CA ILE A 655 6.02 53.72 11.14
C ILE A 655 5.77 55.07 10.50
N ASN A 656 5.43 55.10 9.20
CA ASN A 656 5.12 56.36 8.52
C ASN A 656 3.94 57.08 9.17
N LYS A 657 2.87 56.36 9.55
CA LYS A 657 1.73 56.94 10.28
C LYS A 657 2.13 57.51 11.65
N VAL A 658 3.02 56.84 12.38
CA VAL A 658 3.51 57.34 13.68
C VAL A 658 4.38 58.59 13.48
N ILE A 659 5.26 58.61 12.47
CA ILE A 659 6.07 59.79 12.11
C ILE A 659 5.14 60.96 11.74
N GLU A 660 4.17 60.75 10.85
CA GLU A 660 3.22 61.80 10.46
C GLU A 660 2.43 62.32 11.66
N ARG A 661 2.04 61.47 12.61
CA ARG A 661 1.34 61.89 13.84
C ARG A 661 2.23 62.80 14.68
N ILE A 662 3.49 62.41 14.90
CA ILE A 662 4.45 63.16 15.74
C ILE A 662 4.83 64.49 15.09
N GLU A 663 5.10 64.51 13.79
CA GLU A 663 5.40 65.75 13.05
C GLU A 663 4.20 66.72 13.08
N ARG A 664 2.96 66.20 13.04
CA ARG A 664 1.74 67.02 13.22
C ARG A 664 1.58 67.55 14.64
N GLU A 665 1.82 66.73 15.67
CA GLU A 665 1.77 67.18 17.08
C GLU A 665 2.79 68.29 17.37
N GLU A 666 4.00 68.22 16.78
CA GLU A 666 5.00 69.27 16.94
C GLU A 666 4.60 70.57 16.22
N ALA A 667 4.03 70.48 15.01
CA ALA A 667 3.60 71.64 14.24
C ALA A 667 2.56 72.52 14.98
N PHE A 668 1.70 71.93 15.81
CA PHE A 668 0.63 72.64 16.54
C PHE A 668 0.92 72.86 18.03
N ARG A 669 2.12 72.50 18.51
CA ARG A 669 2.49 72.57 19.93
C ARG A 669 2.37 73.98 20.53
N GLY A 670 2.64 75.02 19.72
CA GLY A 670 2.51 76.42 20.14
C GLY A 670 1.08 76.79 20.53
N LEU A 671 0.09 76.42 19.70
CA LEU A 671 -1.33 76.70 19.93
C LEU A 671 -1.86 76.02 21.20
N PHE A 672 -1.51 74.75 21.41
CA PHE A 672 -1.93 74.00 22.60
C PHE A 672 -1.31 74.52 23.89
N ASN A 673 -0.07 75.00 23.86
CA ASN A 673 0.55 75.64 25.02
C ASN A 673 -0.22 76.91 25.42
N THR A 674 -0.62 77.74 24.46
CA THR A 674 -1.40 78.96 24.72
C THR A 674 -2.76 78.65 25.37
N ILE A 675 -3.48 77.62 24.87
CA ILE A 675 -4.75 77.19 25.48
C ILE A 675 -4.55 76.72 26.93
N ASN A 676 -3.48 75.96 27.19
CA ASN A 676 -3.16 75.47 28.53
C ASN A 676 -2.74 76.59 29.49
N GLU A 677 -1.96 77.58 29.03
CA GLU A 677 -1.61 78.76 29.82
C GLU A 677 -2.86 79.57 30.22
N LEU A 678 -3.79 79.78 29.28
CA LEU A 678 -5.06 80.43 29.57
C LEU A 678 -5.88 79.62 30.58
N ARG A 679 -5.97 78.30 30.41
CA ARG A 679 -6.66 77.42 31.36
C ARG A 679 -6.07 77.50 32.77
N LEU A 680 -4.75 77.51 32.89
CA LEU A 680 -4.06 77.66 34.17
C LEU A 680 -4.32 79.03 34.79
N SER A 681 -4.30 80.11 33.98
CA SER A 681 -4.60 81.46 34.45
C SER A 681 -6.03 81.59 35.01
N VAL A 682 -7.00 80.92 34.37
CA VAL A 682 -8.40 80.88 34.82
C VAL A 682 -8.54 80.05 36.08
N ASN A 683 -7.95 78.86 36.13
CA ASN A 683 -8.12 77.98 37.29
C ASN A 683 -7.43 78.51 38.56
N THR A 684 -6.32 79.23 38.44
CA THR A 684 -5.54 79.69 39.60
C THR A 684 -6.06 80.98 40.25
N LYS A 685 -6.68 81.90 39.48
CA LYS A 685 -7.19 83.17 40.00
C LYS A 685 -8.69 83.08 40.34
N ILE A 686 -9.02 82.86 41.61
CA ILE A 686 -10.42 82.71 42.06
C ILE A 686 -11.18 84.06 42.10
N ASN A 687 -10.50 85.15 42.47
CA ASN A 687 -11.07 86.50 42.54
C ASN A 687 -10.51 87.38 41.40
N MET A 688 -11.13 87.30 40.22
CA MET A 688 -10.75 88.11 39.07
C MET A 688 -11.53 89.44 39.05
N LYS A 689 -10.88 90.52 38.62
CA LYS A 689 -11.58 91.80 38.34
C LYS A 689 -12.40 91.67 37.06
N PHE A 690 -13.51 92.40 36.97
CA PHE A 690 -14.39 92.39 35.80
C PHE A 690 -13.63 92.70 34.48
N THR A 691 -12.66 93.62 34.51
CA THR A 691 -11.81 93.94 33.34
C THR A 691 -10.93 92.78 32.91
N GLU A 692 -10.38 92.02 33.86
CA GLU A 692 -9.52 90.85 33.57
C GLU A 692 -10.33 89.70 32.96
N ILE A 693 -11.56 89.48 33.43
CA ILE A 693 -12.48 88.49 32.87
C ILE A 693 -12.78 88.82 31.40
N ARG A 694 -13.04 90.10 31.10
CA ARG A 694 -13.34 90.56 29.74
C ARG A 694 -12.14 90.41 28.80
N ASP A 695 -10.94 90.73 29.26
CA ASP A 695 -9.71 90.57 28.46
C ASP A 695 -9.43 89.10 28.12
N LEU A 696 -9.61 88.19 29.09
CA LEU A 696 -9.46 86.75 28.86
C LEU A 696 -10.53 86.20 27.91
N LYS A 697 -11.79 86.67 27.99
CA LYS A 697 -12.84 86.30 27.03
C LYS A 697 -12.52 86.78 25.61
N ASN A 698 -11.92 87.96 25.46
CA ASN A 698 -11.47 88.47 24.16
C ASN A 698 -10.32 87.62 23.59
N GLN A 699 -9.34 87.27 24.41
CA GLN A 699 -8.23 86.39 24.01
C GLN A 699 -8.75 85.01 23.57
N LEU A 700 -9.65 84.39 24.33
CA LEU A 700 -10.27 83.11 23.96
C LEU A 700 -11.08 83.20 22.67
N SER A 701 -11.76 84.32 22.43
CA SER A 701 -12.53 84.53 21.20
C SER A 701 -11.62 84.68 19.98
N SER A 702 -10.47 85.35 20.13
CA SER A 702 -9.43 85.43 19.08
C SER A 702 -8.83 84.07 18.77
N LEU A 703 -8.47 83.30 19.80
CA LEU A 703 -7.96 81.94 19.65
C LEU A 703 -8.97 80.99 19.01
N LYS A 704 -10.25 81.11 19.38
CA LYS A 704 -11.33 80.34 18.75
C LYS A 704 -11.42 80.63 17.25
N TYR A 705 -11.33 81.90 16.87
CA TYR A 705 -11.33 82.33 15.47
C TYR A 705 -10.10 81.86 14.68
N GLU A 706 -8.91 81.90 15.29
CA GLU A 706 -7.68 81.36 14.69
C GLU A 706 -7.78 79.85 14.46
N LEU A 707 -8.27 79.09 15.43
CA LEU A 707 -8.52 77.65 15.31
C LEU A 707 -9.57 77.32 14.25
N GLU A 708 -10.62 78.14 14.12
CA GLU A 708 -11.65 77.98 13.10
C GLU A 708 -11.12 78.21 11.68
N LYS A 709 -10.08 79.03 11.51
CA LYS A 709 -9.45 79.31 10.22
C LYS A 709 -8.28 78.41 9.85
N GLU A 710 -7.59 77.87 10.83
CA GLU A 710 -6.50 76.92 10.62
C GLU A 710 -7.02 75.64 9.93
N ASP A 711 -6.28 75.19 8.90
CA ASP A 711 -6.53 73.95 8.17
C ASP A 711 -6.04 72.75 8.99
N MET A 712 -6.77 72.47 10.07
CA MET A 712 -6.48 71.44 11.05
C MET A 712 -7.46 70.26 10.92
N PRO A 713 -7.01 69.01 11.15
CA PRO A 713 -7.89 67.86 11.21
C PRO A 713 -9.06 68.04 12.19
N ASN A 714 -10.28 67.74 11.74
CA ASN A 714 -11.52 67.97 12.50
C ASN A 714 -11.51 67.37 13.92
N SER A 715 -10.86 66.22 14.13
CA SER A 715 -10.78 65.59 15.47
C SER A 715 -9.99 66.43 16.47
N ILE A 716 -8.88 67.04 16.04
CA ILE A 716 -8.00 67.85 16.87
C ILE A 716 -8.65 69.23 17.09
N LYS A 717 -9.19 69.82 16.00
CA LYS A 717 -9.91 71.08 16.03
C LYS A 717 -11.09 71.04 17.00
N ASN A 718 -11.91 69.99 16.96
CA ASN A 718 -13.05 69.82 17.88
C ASN A 718 -12.60 69.68 19.34
N THR A 719 -11.48 69.01 19.61
CA THR A 719 -10.96 68.86 20.97
C THR A 719 -10.50 70.20 21.54
N ALA A 720 -9.74 70.97 20.75
CA ALA A 720 -9.27 72.31 21.14
C ALA A 720 -10.44 73.31 21.33
N LEU A 721 -11.45 73.26 20.44
CA LEU A 721 -12.66 74.09 20.58
C LEU A 721 -13.46 73.76 21.84
N ASN A 722 -13.59 72.47 22.18
CA ASN A 722 -14.25 72.04 23.43
C ASN A 722 -13.51 72.54 24.68
N ASP A 723 -12.18 72.54 24.69
CA ASP A 723 -11.39 73.08 25.80
C ASP A 723 -11.57 74.60 25.93
N ILE A 724 -11.58 75.34 24.81
CA ILE A 724 -11.88 76.78 24.81
C ILE A 724 -13.28 77.06 25.36
N ASP A 725 -14.30 76.34 24.90
CA ASP A 725 -15.68 76.51 25.35
C ASP A 725 -15.84 76.21 26.85
N SER A 726 -15.11 75.21 27.35
CA SER A 726 -15.04 74.89 28.79
C SER A 726 -14.45 76.03 29.62
N ILE A 727 -13.33 76.62 29.18
CA ILE A 727 -12.72 77.78 29.85
C ILE A 727 -13.66 78.98 29.78
N TYR A 728 -14.31 79.21 28.64
CA TYR A 728 -15.24 80.30 28.43
C TYR A 728 -16.44 80.22 29.39
N LYS A 729 -16.96 79.02 29.62
CA LYS A 729 -18.05 78.79 30.59
C LYS A 729 -17.65 79.17 32.01
N ILE A 730 -16.45 78.81 32.45
CA ILE A 730 -15.94 79.18 33.78
C ILE A 730 -15.85 80.71 33.93
N LEU A 731 -15.44 81.42 32.88
CA LEU A 731 -15.36 82.88 32.90
C LEU A 731 -16.75 83.54 32.96
N ILE A 732 -17.77 82.99 32.29
CA ILE A 732 -19.16 83.47 32.39
C ILE A 732 -19.68 83.35 33.83
N GLU A 733 -19.53 82.19 34.46
CA GLU A 733 -19.99 81.97 35.84
C GLU A 733 -19.33 82.94 36.84
N ARG A 734 -18.08 83.35 36.58
CA ARG A 734 -17.36 84.32 37.41
C ARG A 734 -17.76 85.76 37.11
N GLU A 735 -18.06 86.07 35.86
CA GLU A 735 -18.59 87.36 35.44
C GLU A 735 -19.94 87.65 36.11
N GLU A 736 -20.85 86.67 36.12
CA GLU A 736 -22.16 86.76 36.78
C GLU A 736 -22.01 87.01 38.29
N LYS A 737 -21.10 86.30 38.96
CA LYS A 737 -20.81 86.54 40.39
C LYS A 737 -20.28 87.95 40.66
N GLN A 738 -19.42 88.49 39.78
CA GLN A 738 -18.93 89.87 39.90
C GLN A 738 -20.05 90.89 39.64
N LEU A 739 -20.95 90.63 38.67
CA LEU A 739 -22.09 91.51 38.39
C LEU A 739 -23.07 91.57 39.57
N ILE A 740 -23.37 90.43 40.19
CA ILE A 740 -24.19 90.37 41.42
C ILE A 740 -23.52 91.17 42.54
N LEU A 741 -22.21 91.01 42.73
CA LEU A 741 -21.46 91.77 43.74
C LEU A 741 -21.51 93.29 43.49
N ILE A 742 -21.47 93.71 42.22
CA ILE A 742 -21.57 95.12 41.82
C ILE A 742 -22.99 95.66 42.06
N GLU A 743 -24.03 94.86 41.79
CA GLU A 743 -25.42 95.23 42.06
C GLU A 743 -25.69 95.32 43.57
N ASP A 744 -25.19 94.38 44.37
CA ASP A 744 -25.30 94.41 45.83
C ASP A 744 -24.61 95.65 46.44
N ILE A 745 -23.44 96.03 45.91
CA ILE A 745 -22.74 97.27 46.32
C ILE A 745 -23.54 98.52 45.94
N LYS A 746 -24.20 98.53 44.77
CA LYS A 746 -25.07 99.64 44.34
C LYS A 746 -26.34 99.79 45.17
N ILE A 747 -26.84 98.71 45.77
CA ILE A 747 -28.03 98.72 46.65
C ILE A 747 -27.65 99.17 48.07
N LEU A 748 -26.38 98.98 48.48
CA LEU A 748 -25.83 99.39 49.78
C LEU A 748 -25.23 100.81 49.81
N SER A 749 -25.08 101.45 48.64
CA SER A 749 -24.63 102.85 48.45
C SER A 749 -25.80 103.77 48.14
#